data_AF-A0AAU9RPP3-F1
#
_entry.id   AF-A0AAU9RPP3-F1
#
_cell.length_a   1.000
_cell.length_b   1.000
_cell.length_c   1.000
_cell.angle_alpha   90.00
_cell.angle_beta   90.00
_cell.angle_gamma   90.00
#
_symmetry.space_group_name_H-M   'P 1'
#
loop_
_entity.id
_entity.type
_entity.pdbx_description
1 polymer ?
#
loop_
_entity_poly.entity_id
_entity_poly.type
_entity_poly.pdbx_seq_one_letter_code
_entity_poly.pdbx_strand_id
1 'polypeptide(L)'
;MEVDCFDLLNQFEHVLESDPLIDEVGFIHPSQFTVLDKEAGFFSEVTSFWNQDHKLGISTDILMRLCKDAKHAFLTAFNEYKRHENASPESPAKNTLESKVMKHSQALLLLSSDFGTAWNARKLILSGKNQPCAYTEELRLSRLILSNCPKSEPTWSHRRWIIKMISRRFSTPQEIITKESELVESIGERSKMNYRAWYHRCWLVSYMTIEQVLQELNKSKKWAGLHVADSSCFHYRRRLMLRVLEALNVKVNNASDKTEAHKIWMEELDWNKELVERYLGREALWLHRRFLSLNWIMYFGSNHSSETGESIVMNKETVIFIDNEIHLLESSMTVKDTKFEDFQAQALHAAVYMLWLTKHIPELWRMLEEKLGTEKLKCVVNTVAQERPSSLLHQIASYISFYTITPTSSSSLQPDFIKCLHRNTNVNFPLDKTFFTSKRNASIFNEVLESTAQNLRYLTKSMPKPVFIFTPVHGSHVQASIICSKKLRIHLRVRSGGHDYEGLSYVSQIETPFILIDLSKLRQINVDIEDNSAWVEAGATNGELYYSVVVGNNGNKTVATSYVGQFLGDKGTLMEVMNKGFPELGLTLEDCNEISWIESVVYNAGFPQRSPIEVLLEAKSPIRKDFFKAKSDFFKEAVPVLGLKGMFKRLLEEDSSFMIWTPYGGMMDRINESEIPFPHRNGTIFMANYYTGWSETENDQSPPNKHIEWIRDLYSYMTPYVSSNPRQAYVNYRDLDLGMNKRNAELSFKQAQVWGAKYFKNNFNRLVKIKANVDPENFFRHEQSIPLYPCRS
;
A
#
# COMPACT_ATOMS: atom_id res chain seq x y z
N MET A 1 -29.05 53.35 -18.17
CA MET A 1 -28.49 53.10 -16.82
C MET A 1 -27.90 51.71 -16.87
N GLU A 2 -26.58 51.61 -16.89
CA GLU A 2 -25.90 50.34 -16.65
C GLU A 2 -26.01 50.00 -15.16
N VAL A 3 -26.21 48.71 -14.86
CA VAL A 3 -26.00 48.17 -13.52
C VAL A 3 -24.67 47.42 -13.61
N ASP A 4 -23.66 47.92 -12.91
CA ASP A 4 -22.30 47.38 -12.97
C ASP A 4 -22.26 45.99 -12.32
N CYS A 5 -22.12 44.97 -13.16
CA CYS A 5 -22.31 43.57 -12.75
C CYS A 5 -20.98 43.00 -12.27
N PHE A 6 -20.72 43.12 -10.96
CA PHE A 6 -19.59 42.47 -10.30
C PHE A 6 -19.55 40.97 -10.65
N ASP A 7 -18.41 40.50 -11.14
CA ASP A 7 -18.13 39.08 -11.39
C ASP A 7 -18.49 38.21 -10.16
N LEU A 8 -19.08 37.04 -10.40
CA LEU A 8 -19.49 36.10 -9.34
C LEU A 8 -18.31 35.69 -8.44
N LEU A 9 -17.10 35.60 -8.99
CA LEU A 9 -15.90 35.36 -8.19
C LEU A 9 -15.58 36.56 -7.28
N ASN A 10 -15.64 37.79 -7.79
CA ASN A 10 -15.43 39.00 -7.00
C ASN A 10 -16.49 39.15 -5.91
N GLN A 11 -17.75 38.79 -6.17
CA GLN A 11 -18.81 38.76 -5.16
C GLN A 11 -18.49 37.74 -4.05
N PHE A 12 -18.15 36.50 -4.42
CA PHE A 12 -17.79 35.45 -3.47
C PHE A 12 -16.59 35.82 -2.61
N GLU A 13 -15.54 36.34 -3.24
CA GLU A 13 -14.32 36.77 -2.55
C GLU A 13 -14.57 38.00 -1.66
N HIS A 14 -15.46 38.92 -2.06
CA HIS A 14 -15.87 40.05 -1.22
C HIS A 14 -16.65 39.61 0.02
N VAL A 15 -17.50 38.59 -0.07
CA VAL A 15 -18.17 37.98 1.10
C VAL A 15 -17.13 37.40 2.08
N LEU A 16 -16.15 36.66 1.56
CA LEU A 16 -15.06 36.06 2.36
C LEU A 16 -14.09 37.10 2.97
N GLU A 17 -13.97 38.29 2.39
CA GLU A 17 -13.19 39.41 2.93
C GLU A 17 -13.98 40.27 3.92
N SER A 18 -15.31 40.38 3.74
CA SER A 18 -16.18 41.19 4.59
C SER A 18 -16.55 40.49 5.90
N ASP A 19 -16.63 39.17 5.88
CA ASP A 19 -16.82 38.35 7.08
C ASP A 19 -15.65 37.34 7.25
N PRO A 20 -14.59 37.72 7.98
CA PRO A 20 -13.46 36.83 8.25
C PRO A 20 -13.74 35.83 9.40
N LEU A 21 -14.96 35.81 9.96
CA LEU A 21 -15.34 34.95 11.08
C LEU A 21 -16.14 33.70 10.66
N ILE A 22 -16.48 33.57 9.37
CA ILE A 22 -17.24 32.44 8.80
C ILE A 22 -16.61 31.11 9.25
N ASP A 23 -17.39 30.28 9.96
CA ASP A 23 -16.93 29.02 10.54
C ASP A 23 -17.51 27.77 9.85
N GLU A 24 -18.51 27.95 8.98
CA GLU A 24 -19.22 26.89 8.27
C GLU A 24 -19.67 27.34 6.87
N VAL A 25 -19.51 26.47 5.86
CA VAL A 25 -19.98 26.67 4.48
C VAL A 25 -20.93 25.54 4.10
N GLY A 26 -22.02 25.88 3.41
CA GLY A 26 -22.95 24.90 2.84
C GLY A 26 -23.28 25.18 1.38
N PHE A 27 -23.56 24.13 0.60
CA PHE A 27 -24.11 24.24 -0.74
C PHE A 27 -25.64 24.09 -0.67
N ILE A 28 -26.36 25.15 -1.03
CA ILE A 28 -27.80 25.30 -0.76
C ILE A 28 -28.58 25.36 -2.08
N HIS A 29 -29.70 24.64 -2.17
CA HIS A 29 -30.53 24.68 -3.36
C HIS A 29 -31.31 26.01 -3.42
N PRO A 30 -31.44 26.69 -4.59
CA PRO A 30 -32.08 28.02 -4.69
C PRO A 30 -33.44 28.14 -4.00
N SER A 31 -34.27 27.08 -4.01
CA SER A 31 -35.58 27.09 -3.34
C SER A 31 -35.51 27.22 -1.81
N GLN A 32 -34.39 26.86 -1.18
CA GLN A 32 -34.18 26.87 0.27
C GLN A 32 -33.75 28.27 0.80
N PHE A 33 -33.15 29.12 -0.04
CA PHE A 33 -32.84 30.52 0.33
C PHE A 33 -34.10 31.24 0.84
N THR A 34 -35.21 31.10 0.10
CA THR A 34 -36.51 31.69 0.48
C THR A 34 -37.15 31.14 1.77
N VAL A 35 -36.52 30.16 2.43
CA VAL A 35 -36.86 29.69 3.78
C VAL A 35 -35.93 30.35 4.78
N LEU A 36 -34.62 30.30 4.54
CA LEU A 36 -33.57 30.92 5.37
C LEU A 36 -33.76 32.44 5.52
N ASP A 37 -34.14 33.14 4.46
CA ASP A 37 -34.40 34.59 4.51
C ASP A 37 -35.60 34.92 5.42
N LYS A 38 -36.62 34.06 5.43
CA LYS A 38 -37.81 34.20 6.31
C LYS A 38 -37.48 33.88 7.76
N GLU A 39 -36.61 32.89 8.00
CA GLU A 39 -36.13 32.55 9.35
C GLU A 39 -35.20 33.65 9.90
N ALA A 40 -34.41 34.30 9.03
CA ALA A 40 -33.59 35.47 9.36
C ALA A 40 -34.39 36.80 9.45
N GLY A 41 -35.67 36.81 9.07
CA GLY A 41 -36.55 37.99 9.16
C GLY A 41 -36.34 39.05 8.06
N PHE A 42 -35.65 38.72 6.97
CA PHE A 42 -35.38 39.64 5.86
C PHE A 42 -36.23 39.33 4.61
N PHE A 43 -36.52 40.39 3.84
CA PHE A 43 -37.07 40.29 2.49
C PHE A 43 -36.07 40.88 1.49
N SER A 44 -35.09 40.08 1.08
CA SER A 44 -34.10 40.43 0.06
C SER A 44 -34.51 39.92 -1.33
N GLU A 45 -33.96 40.52 -2.38
CA GLU A 45 -33.86 39.86 -3.69
C GLU A 45 -32.91 38.64 -3.59
N VAL A 46 -33.08 37.68 -4.51
CA VAL A 46 -32.36 36.39 -4.48
C VAL A 46 -30.88 36.59 -4.79
N THR A 47 -30.05 36.59 -3.73
CA THR A 47 -28.59 36.62 -3.85
C THR A 47 -28.02 35.21 -4.02
N SER A 48 -27.03 35.05 -4.90
CA SER A 48 -26.35 33.76 -5.14
C SER A 48 -25.55 33.23 -3.94
N PHE A 49 -25.37 34.10 -2.94
CA PHE A 49 -24.70 33.84 -1.66
C PHE A 49 -25.61 34.32 -0.53
N TRP A 50 -25.66 33.56 0.56
CA TRP A 50 -26.34 33.89 1.80
C TRP A 50 -25.30 33.88 2.91
N ASN A 51 -25.14 34.98 3.65
CA ASN A 51 -24.25 35.03 4.81
C ASN A 51 -24.95 35.70 6.00
N GLN A 52 -25.22 34.92 7.05
CA GLN A 52 -25.77 35.37 8.33
C GLN A 52 -25.16 34.52 9.44
N ASP A 53 -25.02 35.05 10.66
CA ASP A 53 -24.46 34.35 11.83
C ASP A 53 -23.12 33.60 11.57
N HIS A 54 -22.29 34.15 10.67
CA HIS A 54 -21.02 33.55 10.21
C HIS A 54 -21.18 32.20 9.48
N LYS A 55 -22.32 31.99 8.84
CA LYS A 55 -22.67 30.80 8.04
C LYS A 55 -22.84 31.18 6.57
N LEU A 56 -22.00 30.61 5.70
CA LEU A 56 -22.02 30.92 4.27
C LEU A 56 -22.73 29.85 3.43
N GLY A 57 -23.92 30.17 2.97
CA GLY A 57 -24.65 29.43 1.95
C GLY A 57 -24.24 29.86 0.54
N ILE A 58 -23.80 28.91 -0.29
CA ILE A 58 -23.50 29.14 -1.71
C ILE A 58 -24.55 28.42 -2.56
N SER A 59 -25.18 29.12 -3.50
CA SER A 59 -26.25 28.54 -4.30
C SER A 59 -25.73 27.48 -5.29
N THR A 60 -26.40 26.33 -5.38
CA THR A 60 -25.96 25.19 -6.21
C THR A 60 -26.01 25.44 -7.71
N ASP A 61 -26.77 26.43 -8.17
CA ASP A 61 -26.88 26.80 -9.59
C ASP A 61 -25.65 27.54 -10.12
N ILE A 62 -25.08 28.47 -9.35
CA ILE A 62 -23.83 29.17 -9.70
C ILE A 62 -22.58 28.32 -9.49
N LEU A 63 -22.65 27.24 -8.69
CA LEU A 63 -21.48 26.50 -8.20
C LEU A 63 -20.55 26.00 -9.33
N MET A 64 -21.12 25.50 -10.42
CA MET A 64 -20.35 25.03 -11.59
C MET A 64 -19.73 26.16 -12.43
N ARG A 65 -20.25 27.39 -12.31
CA ARG A 65 -19.67 28.59 -12.95
C ARG A 65 -18.56 29.14 -12.06
N LEU A 66 -18.89 29.45 -10.81
CA LEU A 66 -17.99 29.98 -9.79
C LEU A 66 -16.73 29.11 -9.60
N CYS A 67 -16.86 27.79 -9.59
CA CYS A 67 -15.71 26.88 -9.48
C CYS A 67 -14.77 26.94 -10.70
N LYS A 68 -15.29 27.17 -11.91
CA LYS A 68 -14.48 27.39 -13.12
C LYS A 68 -13.75 28.73 -13.08
N ASP A 69 -14.44 29.79 -12.66
CA ASP A 69 -13.86 31.13 -12.56
C ASP A 69 -12.78 31.18 -11.47
N ALA A 70 -13.03 30.61 -10.29
CA ALA A 70 -12.04 30.43 -9.23
C ALA A 70 -10.83 29.60 -9.69
N LYS A 71 -11.05 28.50 -10.42
CA LYS A 71 -9.97 27.67 -11.01
C LYS A 71 -9.14 28.47 -12.00
N HIS A 72 -9.76 29.29 -12.84
CA HIS A 72 -9.07 30.13 -13.81
C HIS A 72 -8.25 31.24 -13.12
N ALA A 73 -8.86 32.02 -12.21
CA ALA A 73 -8.19 33.08 -11.48
C ALA A 73 -6.99 32.57 -10.66
N PHE A 74 -7.16 31.44 -9.96
CA PHE A 74 -6.06 30.78 -9.25
C PHE A 74 -4.93 30.36 -10.18
N LEU A 75 -5.22 29.69 -11.30
CA LEU A 75 -4.18 29.21 -12.22
C LEU A 75 -3.44 30.38 -12.89
N THR A 76 -4.14 31.45 -13.27
CA THR A 76 -3.53 32.67 -13.81
C THR A 76 -2.59 33.31 -12.80
N ALA A 77 -3.06 33.59 -11.58
CA ALA A 77 -2.23 34.18 -10.52
C ALA A 77 -1.04 33.29 -10.11
N PHE A 78 -1.20 31.96 -10.10
CA PHE A 78 -0.13 31.03 -9.74
C PHE A 78 0.92 30.89 -10.86
N ASN A 79 0.51 30.98 -12.13
CA ASN A 79 1.43 31.05 -13.26
C ASN A 79 2.22 32.37 -13.30
N GLU A 80 1.59 33.49 -12.96
CA GLU A 80 2.29 34.77 -12.75
C GLU A 80 3.29 34.69 -11.59
N TYR A 81 2.88 34.18 -10.42
CA TYR A 81 3.75 33.96 -9.28
C TYR A 81 4.99 33.11 -9.63
N LYS A 82 4.81 31.98 -10.35
CA LYS A 82 5.92 31.12 -10.79
C LYS A 82 6.92 31.83 -11.70
N ARG A 83 6.46 32.68 -12.64
CA ARG A 83 7.35 33.48 -13.49
C ARG A 83 8.24 34.45 -12.70
N HIS A 84 7.83 34.80 -11.47
CA HIS A 84 8.57 35.66 -10.56
C HIS A 84 9.13 34.92 -9.33
N GLU A 85 9.21 33.58 -9.35
CA GLU A 85 9.67 32.78 -8.20
C GLU A 85 11.10 33.17 -7.77
N ASN A 86 11.99 33.42 -8.73
CA ASN A 86 13.38 33.86 -8.52
C ASN A 86 13.53 35.33 -8.04
N ALA A 87 12.45 36.11 -7.94
CA ALA A 87 12.53 37.50 -7.45
C ALA A 87 12.79 37.55 -5.93
N SER A 88 13.47 38.62 -5.49
CA SER A 88 13.83 38.86 -4.08
C SER A 88 12.63 38.69 -3.14
N PRO A 89 12.77 38.03 -1.97
CA PRO A 89 11.67 37.80 -1.02
C PRO A 89 10.93 39.07 -0.56
N GLU A 90 11.59 40.22 -0.58
CA GLU A 90 11.06 41.50 -0.10
C GLU A 90 10.41 42.35 -1.20
N SER A 91 10.32 41.82 -2.43
CA SER A 91 9.67 42.50 -3.56
C SER A 91 8.19 42.83 -3.29
N PRO A 92 7.74 44.09 -3.43
CA PRO A 92 6.33 44.45 -3.31
C PRO A 92 5.44 43.73 -4.33
N ALA A 93 5.94 43.54 -5.56
CA ALA A 93 5.24 42.79 -6.60
C ALA A 93 5.08 41.31 -6.22
N LYS A 94 6.10 40.70 -5.59
CA LYS A 94 6.04 39.30 -5.15
C LYS A 94 5.02 39.12 -4.01
N ASN A 95 5.04 39.99 -3.00
CA ASN A 95 4.02 39.98 -1.94
C ASN A 95 2.60 40.21 -2.48
N THR A 96 2.43 41.04 -3.52
CA THR A 96 1.14 41.25 -4.20
C THR A 96 0.66 39.99 -4.93
N LEU A 97 1.54 39.30 -5.65
CA LEU A 97 1.24 38.03 -6.32
C LEU A 97 0.92 36.90 -5.32
N GLU A 98 1.68 36.82 -4.22
CA GLU A 98 1.38 35.89 -3.12
C GLU A 98 -0.02 36.12 -2.54
N SER A 99 -0.40 37.37 -2.30
CA SER A 99 -1.74 37.74 -1.83
C SER A 99 -2.84 37.26 -2.79
N LYS A 100 -2.71 37.53 -4.10
CA LYS A 100 -3.64 37.02 -5.13
C LYS A 100 -3.75 35.51 -5.13
N VAL A 101 -2.62 34.79 -5.07
CA VAL A 101 -2.61 33.32 -5.05
C VAL A 101 -3.30 32.79 -3.79
N MET A 102 -3.07 33.41 -2.63
CA MET A 102 -3.74 33.03 -1.37
C MET A 102 -5.25 33.37 -1.37
N LYS A 103 -5.67 34.46 -2.01
CA LYS A 103 -7.09 34.82 -2.20
C LYS A 103 -7.82 33.82 -3.10
N HIS A 104 -7.39 33.68 -4.34
CA HIS A 104 -8.07 32.81 -5.31
C HIS A 104 -7.98 31.32 -4.95
N SER A 105 -6.91 30.87 -4.29
CA SER A 105 -6.86 29.49 -3.77
C SER A 105 -7.76 29.26 -2.56
N GLN A 106 -8.10 30.29 -1.77
CA GLN A 106 -9.09 30.17 -0.68
C GLN A 106 -10.49 29.97 -1.28
N ALA A 107 -10.88 30.81 -2.24
CA ALA A 107 -12.13 30.64 -2.97
C ALA A 107 -12.24 29.26 -3.63
N LEU A 108 -11.21 28.84 -4.38
CA LEU A 108 -11.19 27.54 -5.06
C LEU A 108 -11.27 26.35 -4.09
N LEU A 109 -10.57 26.39 -2.94
CA LEU A 109 -10.56 25.27 -1.99
C LEU A 109 -11.83 25.15 -1.14
N LEU A 110 -12.61 26.21 -1.00
CA LEU A 110 -13.96 26.14 -0.39
C LEU A 110 -14.98 25.49 -1.33
N LEU A 111 -14.77 25.60 -2.65
CA LEU A 111 -15.61 24.99 -3.68
C LEU A 111 -15.14 23.58 -4.08
N SER A 112 -13.83 23.33 -4.02
CA SER A 112 -13.17 22.07 -4.40
C SER A 112 -12.00 21.77 -3.46
N SER A 113 -12.31 21.19 -2.31
CA SER A 113 -11.36 20.88 -1.22
C SER A 113 -10.18 20.01 -1.62
N ASP A 114 -10.32 19.25 -2.71
CA ASP A 114 -9.38 18.21 -3.10
C ASP A 114 -8.41 18.68 -4.21
N PHE A 115 -8.51 19.95 -4.63
CA PHE A 115 -7.65 20.54 -5.67
C PHE A 115 -6.18 20.71 -5.20
N GLY A 116 -5.41 19.63 -5.28
CA GLY A 116 -4.06 19.50 -4.70
C GLY A 116 -3.05 20.57 -5.15
N THR A 117 -3.19 21.11 -6.35
CA THR A 117 -2.34 22.20 -6.87
C THR A 117 -2.49 23.49 -6.05
N ALA A 118 -3.71 23.83 -5.59
CA ALA A 118 -3.95 24.97 -4.71
C ALA A 118 -3.31 24.76 -3.33
N TRP A 119 -3.50 23.59 -2.72
CA TRP A 119 -2.83 23.25 -1.45
C TRP A 119 -1.31 23.34 -1.56
N ASN A 120 -0.72 22.89 -2.66
CA ASN A 120 0.73 22.94 -2.85
C ASN A 120 1.24 24.36 -3.14
N ALA A 121 0.46 25.20 -3.83
CA ALA A 121 0.75 26.64 -3.97
C ALA A 121 0.78 27.36 -2.61
N ARG A 122 -0.22 27.10 -1.74
CA ARG A 122 -0.22 27.65 -0.37
C ARG A 122 1.01 27.21 0.43
N LYS A 123 1.34 25.91 0.42
CA LYS A 123 2.55 25.37 1.10
C LYS A 123 3.84 26.05 0.63
N LEU A 124 3.97 26.33 -0.67
CA LEU A 124 5.14 27.00 -1.25
C LEU A 124 5.31 28.42 -0.68
N ILE A 125 4.24 29.23 -0.72
CA ILE A 125 4.23 30.59 -0.18
C ILE A 125 4.49 30.58 1.34
N LEU A 126 3.76 29.76 2.09
CA LEU A 126 3.89 29.63 3.56
C LEU A 126 5.28 29.19 4.00
N SER A 127 5.96 28.34 3.22
CA SER A 127 7.31 27.88 3.54
C SER A 127 8.32 29.03 3.63
N GLY A 128 8.12 30.10 2.86
CA GLY A 128 8.90 31.34 2.94
C GLY A 128 8.50 32.29 4.08
N LYS A 129 7.31 32.12 4.67
CA LYS A 129 6.85 32.95 5.80
C LYS A 129 7.35 32.41 7.15
N ASN A 130 7.85 33.30 7.99
CA ASN A 130 8.43 32.99 9.30
C ASN A 130 7.60 33.51 10.50
N GLN A 131 6.35 33.92 10.28
CA GLN A 131 5.44 34.39 11.33
C GLN A 131 4.40 33.31 11.69
N PRO A 132 4.12 33.05 12.99
CA PRO A 132 3.12 32.05 13.40
C PRO A 132 1.69 32.33 12.93
N CYS A 133 1.29 33.60 12.81
CA CYS A 133 -0.06 34.00 12.41
C CYS A 133 -0.50 33.39 11.07
N ALA A 134 0.37 33.40 10.05
CA ALA A 134 0.07 32.82 8.74
C ALA A 134 -0.29 31.32 8.82
N TYR A 135 0.34 30.57 9.73
CA TYR A 135 0.02 29.16 9.96
C TYR A 135 -1.29 28.99 10.76
N THR A 136 -1.65 29.95 11.61
CA THR A 136 -2.93 29.97 12.35
C THR A 136 -4.12 30.24 11.42
N GLU A 137 -4.00 31.20 10.48
CA GLU A 137 -5.05 31.46 9.49
C GLU A 137 -5.28 30.25 8.57
N GLU A 138 -4.23 29.52 8.21
CA GLU A 138 -4.37 28.27 7.46
C GLU A 138 -5.10 27.17 8.24
N LEU A 139 -4.97 27.13 9.58
CA LEU A 139 -5.76 26.24 10.44
C LEU A 139 -7.22 26.71 10.59
N ARG A 140 -7.53 27.99 10.37
CA ARG A 140 -8.92 28.48 10.23
C ARG A 140 -9.50 28.08 8.87
N LEU A 141 -8.85 28.43 7.76
CA LEU A 141 -9.32 28.07 6.41
C LEU A 141 -9.54 26.57 6.24
N SER A 142 -8.57 25.74 6.64
CA SER A 142 -8.73 24.28 6.55
C SER A 142 -9.70 23.70 7.60
N ARG A 143 -10.19 24.49 8.57
CA ARG A 143 -11.29 24.11 9.48
C ARG A 143 -12.63 24.45 8.82
N LEU A 144 -12.72 25.61 8.20
CA LEU A 144 -13.87 26.03 7.39
C LEU A 144 -14.14 25.04 6.25
N ILE A 145 -13.12 24.64 5.49
CA ILE A 145 -13.24 23.63 4.43
C ILE A 145 -13.71 22.26 4.98
N LEU A 146 -13.27 21.88 6.19
CA LEU A 146 -13.69 20.62 6.82
C LEU A 146 -15.12 20.65 7.39
N SER A 147 -15.79 21.82 7.46
CA SER A 147 -17.22 21.88 7.82
C SER A 147 -18.08 21.22 6.73
N ASN A 148 -17.84 21.59 5.47
CA ASN A 148 -18.51 21.09 4.28
C ASN A 148 -17.90 19.75 3.77
N CYS A 149 -16.57 19.66 3.76
CA CYS A 149 -15.81 18.53 3.21
C CYS A 149 -15.05 17.73 4.29
N PRO A 150 -15.69 17.20 5.34
CA PRO A 150 -15.00 16.56 6.48
C PRO A 150 -14.15 15.34 6.12
N LYS A 151 -14.37 14.76 4.94
CA LYS A 151 -13.66 13.58 4.41
C LYS A 151 -12.60 13.92 3.32
N SER A 152 -12.20 15.18 3.17
CA SER A 152 -11.10 15.61 2.28
C SER A 152 -9.73 15.21 2.84
N GLU A 153 -9.01 14.29 2.17
CA GLU A 153 -7.64 13.95 2.57
C GLU A 153 -6.61 15.05 2.29
N PRO A 154 -6.66 15.78 1.16
CA PRO A 154 -5.75 16.90 0.93
C PRO A 154 -5.83 17.95 2.04
N THR A 155 -7.03 18.26 2.53
CA THR A 155 -7.25 19.18 3.66
C THR A 155 -6.66 18.65 4.97
N TRP A 156 -6.95 17.40 5.35
CA TRP A 156 -6.35 16.78 6.55
C TRP A 156 -4.82 16.68 6.45
N SER A 157 -4.28 16.36 5.28
CA SER A 157 -2.85 16.30 5.01
C SER A 157 -2.18 17.68 5.12
N HIS A 158 -2.86 18.74 4.68
CA HIS A 158 -2.41 20.12 4.87
C HIS A 158 -2.42 20.53 6.36
N ARG A 159 -3.45 20.19 7.15
CA ARG A 159 -3.43 20.42 8.62
C ARG A 159 -2.22 19.76 9.29
N ARG A 160 -1.95 18.49 8.98
CA ARG A 160 -0.77 17.77 9.51
C ARG A 160 0.55 18.42 9.08
N TRP A 161 0.62 18.94 7.84
CA TRP A 161 1.78 19.71 7.38
C TRP A 161 1.94 21.01 8.16
N ILE A 162 0.89 21.81 8.34
CA ILE A 162 0.91 23.06 9.12
C ILE A 162 1.42 22.80 10.55
N ILE A 163 0.81 21.87 11.27
CA ILE A 163 1.15 21.56 12.67
C ILE A 163 2.61 21.08 12.77
N LYS A 164 3.07 20.27 11.81
CA LYS A 164 4.47 19.82 11.72
C LYS A 164 5.44 20.96 11.39
N MET A 165 5.03 21.99 10.66
CA MET A 165 5.83 23.19 10.41
C MET A 165 5.88 24.09 11.63
N ILE A 166 4.75 24.32 12.31
CA ILE A 166 4.68 25.01 13.60
C ILE A 166 5.64 24.34 14.59
N SER A 167 5.51 23.03 14.82
CA SER A 167 6.33 22.27 15.78
C SER A 167 7.83 22.20 15.46
N ARG A 168 8.25 22.67 14.28
CA ARG A 168 9.65 22.70 13.83
C ARG A 168 10.28 24.09 13.87
N ARG A 169 9.46 25.15 13.78
CA ARG A 169 9.91 26.55 13.76
C ARG A 169 9.60 27.29 15.06
N PHE A 170 8.60 26.84 15.80
CA PHE A 170 8.08 27.48 17.01
C PHE A 170 7.79 26.42 18.09
N SER A 171 7.64 26.84 19.34
CA SER A 171 7.11 25.98 20.40
C SER A 171 5.65 25.63 20.08
N THR A 172 5.32 24.34 19.95
CA THR A 172 3.94 23.90 19.72
C THR A 172 3.03 24.35 20.88
N PRO A 173 2.05 25.25 20.67
CA PRO A 173 1.16 25.66 21.73
C PRO A 173 0.21 24.51 22.07
N GLN A 174 0.09 24.17 23.37
CA GLN A 174 -0.78 23.08 23.82
C GLN A 174 -2.27 23.33 23.50
N GLU A 175 -2.64 24.60 23.37
CA GLU A 175 -3.93 25.06 22.88
C GLU A 175 -4.25 24.56 21.46
N ILE A 176 -3.26 24.48 20.55
CA ILE A 176 -3.49 23.95 19.19
C ILE A 176 -3.85 22.47 19.27
N ILE A 177 -3.10 21.66 20.02
CA ILE A 177 -3.38 20.22 20.16
C ILE A 177 -4.77 19.98 20.74
N THR A 178 -5.18 20.80 21.71
CA THR A 178 -6.52 20.75 22.32
C THR A 178 -7.60 21.09 21.27
N LYS A 179 -7.45 22.21 20.55
CA LYS A 179 -8.40 22.65 19.50
C LYS A 179 -8.50 21.69 18.31
N GLU A 180 -7.42 21.01 17.94
CA GLU A 180 -7.45 19.96 16.91
C GLU A 180 -8.20 18.70 17.39
N SER A 181 -8.08 18.35 18.68
CA SER A 181 -8.81 17.23 19.29
C SER A 181 -10.32 17.49 19.29
N GLU A 182 -10.71 18.70 19.71
CA GLU A 182 -12.09 19.20 19.69
C GLU A 182 -12.65 19.31 18.26
N LEU A 183 -11.83 19.73 17.30
CA LEU A 183 -12.21 19.75 15.88
C LEU A 183 -12.56 18.34 15.38
N VAL A 184 -11.73 17.33 15.66
CA VAL A 184 -12.03 15.94 15.29
C VAL A 184 -13.30 15.45 15.97
N GLU A 185 -13.56 15.81 17.22
CA GLU A 185 -14.80 15.46 17.92
C GLU A 185 -16.04 16.04 17.21
N SER A 186 -16.05 17.34 16.94
CA SER A 186 -17.15 18.03 16.23
C SER A 186 -17.37 17.55 14.79
N ILE A 187 -16.35 16.97 14.16
CA ILE A 187 -16.43 16.35 12.84
C ILE A 187 -16.91 14.90 12.95
N GLY A 188 -16.56 14.18 14.02
CA GLY A 188 -17.07 12.83 14.29
C GLY A 188 -18.58 12.80 14.54
N GLU A 189 -19.15 13.87 15.14
CA GLU A 189 -20.59 13.96 15.41
C GLU A 189 -21.38 14.16 14.11
N ARG A 190 -20.95 15.14 13.30
CA ARG A 190 -21.56 15.48 12.00
C ARG A 190 -21.29 14.40 10.93
N SER A 191 -20.14 13.72 11.00
CA SER A 191 -19.66 12.77 10.00
C SER A 191 -19.18 11.46 10.65
N LYS A 192 -20.14 10.60 10.99
CA LYS A 192 -19.89 9.27 11.57
C LYS A 192 -18.95 8.43 10.69
N MET A 193 -18.15 7.57 11.32
CA MET A 193 -17.13 6.72 10.68
C MET A 193 -16.08 7.49 9.84
N ASN A 194 -15.77 8.74 10.21
CA ASN A 194 -14.72 9.51 9.54
C ASN A 194 -13.31 9.07 9.98
N TYR A 195 -12.81 8.00 9.36
CA TYR A 195 -11.46 7.48 9.62
C TYR A 195 -10.34 8.52 9.43
N ARG A 196 -10.49 9.51 8.53
CA ARG A 196 -9.46 10.54 8.29
C ARG A 196 -9.29 11.46 9.50
N ALA A 197 -10.41 11.90 10.09
CA ALA A 197 -10.42 12.71 11.30
C ALA A 197 -9.86 11.92 12.51
N TRP A 198 -10.27 10.67 12.70
CA TRP A 198 -9.72 9.81 13.74
C TRP A 198 -8.22 9.52 13.56
N TYR A 199 -7.77 9.32 12.32
CA TYR A 199 -6.34 9.16 12.00
C TYR A 199 -5.53 10.43 12.31
N HIS A 200 -6.09 11.62 12.10
CA HIS A 200 -5.50 12.89 12.55
C HIS A 200 -5.37 12.95 14.07
N ARG A 201 -6.41 12.55 14.82
CA ARG A 201 -6.35 12.45 16.30
C ARG A 201 -5.27 11.45 16.75
N CYS A 202 -5.19 10.28 16.13
CA CYS A 202 -4.11 9.29 16.38
C CYS A 202 -2.70 9.84 16.10
N TRP A 203 -2.55 10.67 15.07
CA TRP A 203 -1.29 11.30 14.71
C TRP A 203 -0.88 12.39 15.73
N LEU A 204 -1.83 13.16 16.25
CA LEU A 204 -1.57 14.18 17.29
C LEU A 204 -0.98 13.62 18.59
N VAL A 205 -1.18 12.33 18.88
CA VAL A 205 -0.67 11.66 20.11
C VAL A 205 0.86 11.74 20.24
N SER A 206 1.61 11.87 19.13
CA SER A 206 3.06 12.07 19.18
C SER A 206 3.50 13.46 19.68
N TYR A 207 2.57 14.42 19.73
CA TYR A 207 2.80 15.80 20.17
C TYR A 207 2.25 16.07 21.58
N MET A 208 1.38 15.19 22.09
CA MET A 208 0.75 15.32 23.41
C MET A 208 1.71 15.04 24.57
N THR A 209 1.52 15.79 25.67
CA THR A 209 2.08 15.46 27.00
C THR A 209 1.34 14.26 27.61
N ILE A 210 1.88 13.68 28.68
CA ILE A 210 1.22 12.53 29.34
C ILE A 210 -0.09 12.95 30.01
N GLU A 211 -0.18 14.16 30.55
CA GLU A 211 -1.38 14.75 31.15
C GLU A 211 -2.50 14.89 30.10
N GLN A 212 -2.17 15.37 28.89
CA GLN A 212 -3.11 15.43 27.77
C GLN A 212 -3.56 14.04 27.32
N VAL A 213 -2.66 13.06 27.25
CA VAL A 213 -3.01 11.67 26.88
C VAL A 213 -4.00 11.07 27.89
N LEU A 214 -3.83 11.33 29.19
CA LEU A 214 -4.76 10.89 30.24
C LEU A 214 -6.09 11.64 30.19
N GLN A 215 -6.09 12.95 29.89
CA GLN A 215 -7.32 13.72 29.66
C GLN A 215 -8.09 13.20 28.43
N GLU A 216 -7.41 12.90 27.33
CA GLU A 216 -8.02 12.35 26.11
C GLU A 216 -8.53 10.91 26.30
N LEU A 217 -7.85 10.09 27.12
CA LEU A 217 -8.32 8.77 27.50
C LEU A 217 -9.60 8.84 28.35
N ASN A 218 -9.76 9.89 29.16
CA ASN A 218 -11.00 10.16 29.89
C ASN A 218 -12.11 10.73 28.98
N LYS A 219 -11.84 11.78 28.19
CA LYS A 219 -12.81 12.37 27.24
C LYS A 219 -13.40 11.32 26.30
N SER A 220 -12.54 10.56 25.62
CA SER A 220 -12.97 9.55 24.64
C SER A 220 -13.68 8.33 25.26
N LYS A 221 -13.69 8.17 26.60
CA LYS A 221 -14.42 7.09 27.30
C LYS A 221 -15.93 7.27 27.14
N LYS A 222 -16.42 8.51 27.30
CA LYS A 222 -17.82 8.88 27.03
C LYS A 222 -18.19 8.63 25.57
N TRP A 223 -17.33 9.04 24.64
CA TRP A 223 -17.57 8.86 23.20
C TRP A 223 -17.73 7.39 22.82
N ALA A 224 -16.75 6.57 23.15
CA ALA A 224 -16.72 5.15 22.78
C ALA A 224 -17.84 4.35 23.46
N GLY A 225 -18.26 4.73 24.68
CA GLY A 225 -19.40 4.12 25.37
C GLY A 225 -20.77 4.44 24.75
N LEU A 226 -20.88 5.49 23.94
CA LEU A 226 -22.07 5.83 23.13
C LEU A 226 -21.95 5.27 21.70
N HIS A 227 -20.74 5.21 21.15
CA HIS A 227 -20.46 4.84 19.76
C HIS A 227 -19.73 3.50 19.65
N VAL A 228 -20.20 2.47 20.36
CA VAL A 228 -19.53 1.16 20.48
C VAL A 228 -19.28 0.40 19.16
N ALA A 229 -19.95 0.79 18.07
CA ALA A 229 -19.70 0.25 16.73
C ALA A 229 -18.57 0.97 15.97
N ASP A 230 -18.16 2.18 16.38
CA ASP A 230 -17.10 2.93 15.71
C ASP A 230 -15.70 2.47 16.19
N SER A 231 -15.18 1.46 15.49
CA SER A 231 -13.81 0.95 15.67
C SER A 231 -12.73 2.05 15.59
N SER A 232 -13.01 3.21 14.98
CA SER A 232 -12.05 4.31 14.86
C SER A 232 -11.74 4.96 16.22
N CYS A 233 -12.74 5.11 17.09
CA CYS A 233 -12.52 5.63 18.44
C CYS A 233 -11.73 4.63 19.29
N PHE A 234 -12.02 3.33 19.19
CA PHE A 234 -11.22 2.31 19.87
C PHE A 234 -9.78 2.25 19.34
N HIS A 235 -9.55 2.43 18.04
CA HIS A 235 -8.19 2.57 17.49
C HIS A 235 -7.45 3.78 18.09
N TYR A 236 -8.13 4.92 18.27
CA TYR A 236 -7.56 6.07 18.97
C TYR A 236 -7.22 5.78 20.44
N ARG A 237 -8.12 5.14 21.19
CA ARG A 237 -7.85 4.70 22.58
C ARG A 237 -6.62 3.80 22.66
N ARG A 238 -6.47 2.82 21.76
CA ARG A 238 -5.28 1.96 21.68
C ARG A 238 -4.00 2.77 21.47
N ARG A 239 -4.02 3.83 20.65
CA ARG A 239 -2.85 4.71 20.45
C ARG A 239 -2.54 5.55 21.69
N LEU A 240 -3.53 6.07 22.39
CA LEU A 240 -3.35 6.74 23.68
C LEU A 240 -2.72 5.81 24.73
N MET A 241 -3.23 4.59 24.87
CA MET A 241 -2.72 3.61 25.82
C MET A 241 -1.28 3.18 25.51
N LEU A 242 -0.94 2.95 24.25
CA LEU A 242 0.46 2.74 23.85
C LEU A 242 1.35 3.93 24.23
N ARG A 243 0.85 5.17 24.09
CA ARG A 243 1.59 6.37 24.49
C ARG A 243 1.80 6.49 26.02
N VAL A 244 0.87 5.98 26.83
CA VAL A 244 1.04 5.83 28.29
C VAL A 244 2.19 4.85 28.59
N LEU A 245 2.22 3.68 27.96
CA LEU A 245 3.34 2.73 28.11
C LEU A 245 4.67 3.31 27.62
N GLU A 246 4.68 3.97 26.45
CA GLU A 246 5.86 4.66 25.90
C GLU A 246 6.43 5.69 26.90
N ALA A 247 5.57 6.46 27.58
CA ALA A 247 6.01 7.50 28.51
C ALA A 247 6.55 6.94 29.83
N LEU A 248 5.90 5.90 30.38
CA LEU A 248 6.26 5.34 31.69
C LEU A 248 7.45 4.37 31.57
N ASN A 249 7.58 3.63 30.45
CA ASN A 249 8.72 2.77 30.16
C ASN A 249 10.01 3.52 29.77
N VAL A 250 9.99 4.86 29.72
CA VAL A 250 11.18 5.72 29.64
C VAL A 250 11.66 6.16 31.03
N LYS A 251 10.84 6.03 32.08
CA LYS A 251 11.14 6.38 33.48
C LYS A 251 11.43 5.14 34.34
N VAL A 252 12.23 4.21 33.82
CA VAL A 252 12.42 2.83 34.33
C VAL A 252 12.78 2.72 35.83
N ASN A 253 13.31 3.76 36.46
CA ASN A 253 13.82 3.71 37.84
C ASN A 253 12.76 3.89 38.96
N ASN A 254 11.50 4.24 38.65
CA ASN A 254 10.46 4.48 39.66
C ASN A 254 9.38 3.40 39.69
N ALA A 255 9.25 2.68 40.81
CA ALA A 255 8.21 1.66 40.98
C ALA A 255 6.77 2.23 40.92
N SER A 256 6.58 3.48 41.38
CA SER A 256 5.27 4.17 41.35
C SER A 256 4.71 4.34 39.94
N ASP A 257 5.56 4.61 38.95
CA ASP A 257 5.17 4.86 37.57
C ASP A 257 4.65 3.56 36.90
N LYS A 258 5.18 2.39 37.32
CA LYS A 258 4.64 1.08 36.90
C LYS A 258 3.28 0.78 37.54
N THR A 259 3.07 1.16 38.79
CA THR A 259 1.78 0.97 39.50
C THR A 259 0.64 1.75 38.84
N GLU A 260 0.87 3.00 38.44
CA GLU A 260 -0.18 3.80 37.76
C GLU A 260 -0.45 3.26 36.33
N ALA A 261 0.59 2.82 35.60
CA ALA A 261 0.41 2.15 34.30
C ALA A 261 -0.52 0.92 34.40
N HIS A 262 -0.29 0.08 35.40
CA HIS A 262 -1.05 -1.14 35.67
C HIS A 262 -2.51 -0.83 36.03
N LYS A 263 -2.74 0.17 36.90
CA LYS A 263 -4.07 0.65 37.29
C LYS A 263 -4.88 1.15 36.08
N ILE A 264 -4.28 2.00 35.23
CA ILE A 264 -4.94 2.49 34.00
C ILE A 264 -5.31 1.34 33.06
N TRP A 265 -4.49 0.29 32.99
CA TRP A 265 -4.79 -0.89 32.16
C TRP A 265 -5.95 -1.72 32.72
N MET A 266 -6.02 -1.89 34.03
CA MET A 266 -7.16 -2.53 34.72
C MET A 266 -8.46 -1.75 34.52
N GLU A 267 -8.46 -0.43 34.72
CA GLU A 267 -9.65 0.41 34.56
C GLU A 267 -10.22 0.41 33.11
N GLU A 268 -9.37 0.17 32.11
CA GLU A 268 -9.80 -0.02 30.72
C GLU A 268 -10.28 -1.46 30.45
N LEU A 269 -9.65 -2.48 31.04
CA LEU A 269 -10.12 -3.87 30.97
C LEU A 269 -11.51 -4.01 31.61
N ASP A 270 -11.73 -3.46 32.81
CA ASP A 270 -13.03 -3.56 33.50
C ASP A 270 -14.12 -2.78 32.75
N TRP A 271 -13.82 -1.57 32.26
CA TRP A 271 -14.76 -0.82 31.44
C TRP A 271 -15.03 -1.46 30.06
N ASN A 272 -14.03 -2.08 29.43
CA ASN A 272 -14.24 -2.84 28.20
C ASN A 272 -15.13 -4.07 28.45
N LYS A 273 -15.02 -4.71 29.62
CA LYS A 273 -15.93 -5.77 30.06
C LYS A 273 -17.36 -5.24 30.21
N GLU A 274 -17.57 -4.12 30.90
CA GLU A 274 -18.91 -3.50 31.01
C GLU A 274 -19.56 -3.26 29.63
N LEU A 275 -18.78 -2.80 28.65
CA LEU A 275 -19.28 -2.60 27.29
C LEU A 275 -19.61 -3.92 26.60
N VAL A 276 -18.78 -4.96 26.74
CA VAL A 276 -19.02 -6.29 26.16
C VAL A 276 -20.27 -6.93 26.73
N GLU A 277 -20.53 -6.75 28.02
CA GLU A 277 -21.74 -7.27 28.70
C GLU A 277 -23.00 -6.45 28.37
N ARG A 278 -22.86 -5.13 28.13
CA ARG A 278 -23.98 -4.21 27.82
C ARG A 278 -24.37 -4.18 26.33
N TYR A 279 -23.41 -4.39 25.43
CA TYR A 279 -23.58 -4.24 23.98
C TYR A 279 -23.15 -5.52 23.25
N LEU A 280 -24.01 -6.52 23.35
CA LEU A 280 -23.86 -7.87 22.79
C LEU A 280 -23.54 -7.84 21.29
N GLY A 281 -22.68 -8.75 20.83
CA GLY A 281 -22.44 -8.98 19.40
C GLY A 281 -21.70 -7.86 18.68
N ARG A 282 -20.94 -7.02 19.40
CA ARG A 282 -20.17 -5.91 18.81
C ARG A 282 -18.69 -6.26 18.71
N GLU A 283 -18.26 -6.76 17.53
CA GLU A 283 -16.87 -7.20 17.27
C GLU A 283 -15.81 -6.16 17.68
N ALA A 284 -16.08 -4.87 17.50
CA ALA A 284 -15.15 -3.77 17.85
C ALA A 284 -14.67 -3.83 19.31
N LEU A 285 -15.53 -4.26 20.23
CA LEU A 285 -15.23 -4.39 21.67
C LEU A 285 -14.29 -5.57 21.93
N TRP A 286 -14.53 -6.70 21.27
CA TRP A 286 -13.67 -7.90 21.34
C TRP A 286 -12.32 -7.70 20.66
N LEU A 287 -12.28 -6.93 19.56
CA LEU A 287 -11.02 -6.46 18.95
C LEU A 287 -10.25 -5.50 19.87
N HIS A 288 -10.94 -4.77 20.75
CA HIS A 288 -10.28 -3.97 21.80
C HIS A 288 -9.77 -4.87 22.94
N ARG A 289 -10.56 -5.83 23.43
CA ARG A 289 -10.12 -6.85 24.40
C ARG A 289 -8.80 -7.49 23.98
N ARG A 290 -8.71 -7.98 22.73
CA ARG A 290 -7.49 -8.58 22.16
C ARG A 290 -6.27 -7.67 22.22
N PHE A 291 -6.42 -6.36 22.05
CA PHE A 291 -5.32 -5.41 22.24
C PHE A 291 -4.94 -5.28 23.72
N LEU A 292 -5.93 -5.11 24.61
CA LEU A 292 -5.70 -4.91 26.04
C LEU A 292 -4.97 -6.12 26.63
N SER A 293 -5.47 -7.32 26.36
CA SER A 293 -4.94 -8.60 26.83
C SER A 293 -3.55 -8.92 26.30
N LEU A 294 -3.26 -8.63 25.02
CA LEU A 294 -1.92 -8.86 24.47
C LEU A 294 -0.85 -8.00 25.17
N ASN A 295 -1.15 -6.72 25.38
CA ASN A 295 -0.23 -5.82 26.07
C ASN A 295 -0.16 -6.15 27.57
N TRP A 296 -1.24 -6.61 28.19
CA TRP A 296 -1.23 -7.08 29.58
C TRP A 296 -0.20 -8.21 29.79
N ILE A 297 -0.27 -9.25 28.95
CA ILE A 297 0.68 -10.37 28.96
C ILE A 297 2.13 -9.88 28.76
N MET A 298 2.35 -8.97 27.81
CA MET A 298 3.68 -8.46 27.45
C MET A 298 4.32 -7.54 28.50
N TYR A 299 3.55 -6.70 29.19
CA TYR A 299 4.09 -5.64 30.08
C TYR A 299 3.88 -5.87 31.58
N PHE A 300 2.89 -6.69 31.96
CA PHE A 300 2.57 -6.99 33.37
C PHE A 300 2.64 -8.49 33.67
N GLY A 301 2.26 -9.35 32.73
CA GLY A 301 2.21 -10.81 32.93
C GLY A 301 3.56 -11.55 32.93
N SER A 302 4.68 -10.86 32.64
CA SER A 302 6.01 -11.45 32.44
C SER A 302 7.03 -11.01 33.49
N ASN A 303 7.71 -11.94 34.14
CA ASN A 303 8.88 -11.66 34.99
C ASN A 303 10.11 -11.33 34.13
N HIS A 304 10.96 -10.42 34.59
CA HIS A 304 12.30 -10.21 34.01
C HIS A 304 13.32 -11.17 34.66
N SER A 305 14.21 -11.75 33.83
CA SER A 305 15.26 -12.75 34.18
C SER A 305 14.70 -14.11 34.69
N SER A 306 15.38 -15.26 34.50
CA SER A 306 16.81 -15.54 34.35
C SER A 306 17.16 -16.61 33.29
N GLU A 307 18.47 -16.81 33.02
CA GLU A 307 19.00 -17.85 32.13
C GLU A 307 19.08 -19.25 32.78
N THR A 308 17.97 -19.76 33.33
CA THR A 308 17.90 -21.11 33.92
C THR A 308 16.60 -21.81 33.52
N GLY A 309 16.73 -23.02 32.97
CA GLY A 309 15.62 -23.80 32.40
C GLY A 309 14.75 -24.52 33.44
N GLU A 310 14.17 -23.79 34.39
CA GLU A 310 13.18 -24.30 35.33
C GLU A 310 11.75 -23.85 34.97
N SER A 311 10.76 -24.52 35.57
CA SER A 311 9.33 -24.33 35.25
C SER A 311 8.86 -22.89 35.48
N ILE A 312 8.16 -22.31 34.50
CA ILE A 312 7.60 -20.97 34.60
C ILE A 312 6.46 -20.97 35.64
N VAL A 313 6.76 -20.50 36.85
CA VAL A 313 5.73 -20.17 37.84
C VAL A 313 5.01 -18.90 37.37
N MET A 314 3.75 -19.04 36.98
CA MET A 314 2.91 -17.91 36.57
C MET A 314 2.79 -16.88 37.70
N ASN A 315 2.96 -15.59 37.37
CA ASN A 315 2.66 -14.50 38.28
C ASN A 315 1.18 -14.57 38.73
N LYS A 316 0.93 -14.30 40.02
CA LYS A 316 -0.41 -14.23 40.63
C LYS A 316 -1.35 -13.29 39.86
N GLU A 317 -0.82 -12.19 39.33
CA GLU A 317 -1.58 -11.22 38.51
C GLU A 317 -2.03 -11.84 37.18
N THR A 318 -1.21 -12.71 36.56
CA THR A 318 -1.57 -13.46 35.35
C THR A 318 -2.68 -14.48 35.62
N VAL A 319 -2.67 -15.13 36.79
CA VAL A 319 -3.76 -16.06 37.21
C VAL A 319 -5.07 -15.30 37.40
N ILE A 320 -5.05 -14.17 38.13
CA ILE A 320 -6.24 -13.33 38.36
C ILE A 320 -6.81 -12.80 37.04
N PHE A 321 -5.94 -12.37 36.12
CA PHE A 321 -6.34 -11.95 34.77
C PHE A 321 -7.06 -13.08 34.01
N ILE A 322 -6.47 -14.28 33.95
CA ILE A 322 -7.06 -15.45 33.28
C ILE A 322 -8.44 -15.78 33.86
N ASP A 323 -8.58 -15.76 35.18
CA ASP A 323 -9.84 -16.09 35.85
C ASP A 323 -10.96 -15.09 35.47
N ASN A 324 -10.61 -13.81 35.33
CA ASN A 324 -11.54 -12.79 34.83
C ASN A 324 -11.95 -13.01 33.35
N GLU A 325 -11.01 -13.44 32.48
CA GLU A 325 -11.33 -13.76 31.09
C GLU A 325 -12.20 -15.03 30.96
N ILE A 326 -11.99 -16.03 31.82
CA ILE A 326 -12.84 -17.24 31.89
C ILE A 326 -14.27 -16.87 32.32
N HIS A 327 -14.44 -16.03 33.34
CA HIS A 327 -15.77 -15.55 33.72
C HIS A 327 -16.44 -14.69 32.63
N LEU A 328 -15.67 -13.90 31.86
CA LEU A 328 -16.20 -13.15 30.71
C LEU A 328 -16.65 -14.05 29.55
N LEU A 329 -15.98 -15.20 29.35
CA LEU A 329 -16.44 -16.24 28.42
C LEU A 329 -17.76 -16.86 28.88
N GLU A 330 -17.86 -17.28 30.16
CA GLU A 330 -19.07 -17.92 30.68
C GLU A 330 -20.29 -17.00 30.66
N SER A 331 -20.14 -15.73 31.05
CA SER A 331 -21.22 -14.75 30.96
C SER A 331 -21.64 -14.49 29.51
N SER A 332 -20.68 -14.39 28.59
CA SER A 332 -20.95 -14.20 27.15
C SER A 332 -21.61 -15.39 26.45
N MET A 333 -21.46 -16.61 26.98
CA MET A 333 -22.09 -17.82 26.45
C MET A 333 -23.44 -18.17 27.10
N THR A 334 -23.79 -17.56 28.23
CA THR A 334 -25.03 -17.85 28.98
C THR A 334 -26.14 -16.79 28.79
N VAL A 335 -25.92 -15.85 27.87
CA VAL A 335 -26.90 -14.84 27.46
C VAL A 335 -28.17 -15.52 26.93
N LYS A 336 -29.34 -15.14 27.46
CA LYS A 336 -30.63 -15.68 27.02
C LYS A 336 -30.99 -15.15 25.63
N ASP A 337 -31.66 -16.00 24.85
CA ASP A 337 -32.23 -15.65 23.55
C ASP A 337 -33.09 -14.38 23.65
N THR A 338 -32.78 -13.42 22.78
CA THR A 338 -33.58 -12.23 22.52
C THR A 338 -33.75 -12.09 21.01
N LYS A 339 -34.77 -11.37 20.55
CA LYS A 339 -35.25 -11.35 19.14
C LYS A 339 -34.25 -10.85 18.07
N PHE A 340 -32.97 -10.66 18.40
CA PHE A 340 -31.90 -10.24 17.50
C PHE A 340 -30.70 -11.17 17.71
N GLU A 341 -30.04 -11.56 16.61
CA GLU A 341 -28.97 -12.58 16.57
C GLU A 341 -27.67 -12.18 17.31
N ASP A 342 -27.64 -11.00 17.93
CA ASP A 342 -26.52 -10.44 18.70
C ASP A 342 -25.95 -11.39 19.76
N PHE A 343 -26.76 -12.29 20.33
CA PHE A 343 -26.29 -13.29 21.32
C PHE A 343 -25.44 -14.40 20.68
N GLN A 344 -25.71 -14.78 19.43
CA GLN A 344 -24.90 -15.77 18.70
C GLN A 344 -23.56 -15.15 18.31
N ALA A 345 -23.58 -13.91 17.81
CA ALA A 345 -22.37 -13.12 17.55
C ALA A 345 -21.54 -12.92 18.83
N GLN A 346 -22.18 -12.66 19.98
CA GLN A 346 -21.49 -12.54 21.28
C GLN A 346 -20.76 -13.82 21.65
N ALA A 347 -21.44 -14.98 21.64
CA ALA A 347 -20.85 -16.26 21.97
C ALA A 347 -19.70 -16.65 21.01
N LEU A 348 -19.88 -16.39 19.71
CA LEU A 348 -18.85 -16.57 18.69
C LEU A 348 -17.62 -15.71 18.97
N HIS A 349 -17.79 -14.40 19.21
CA HIS A 349 -16.67 -13.51 19.46
C HIS A 349 -15.92 -13.87 20.75
N ALA A 350 -16.64 -14.24 21.82
CA ALA A 350 -16.06 -14.71 23.07
C ALA A 350 -15.22 -16.00 22.89
N ALA A 351 -15.77 -16.98 22.17
CA ALA A 351 -15.06 -18.23 21.88
C ALA A 351 -13.84 -18.02 20.97
N VAL A 352 -13.96 -17.21 19.90
CA VAL A 352 -12.84 -16.82 19.03
C VAL A 352 -11.77 -16.04 19.80
N TYR A 353 -12.16 -15.22 20.77
CA TYR A 353 -11.24 -14.49 21.64
C TYR A 353 -10.44 -15.44 22.54
N MET A 354 -11.09 -16.36 23.26
CA MET A 354 -10.39 -17.28 24.16
C MET A 354 -9.51 -18.29 23.41
N LEU A 355 -9.97 -18.80 22.26
CA LEU A 355 -9.16 -19.67 21.38
C LEU A 355 -8.04 -18.92 20.63
N TRP A 356 -8.00 -17.59 20.72
CA TRP A 356 -6.83 -16.78 20.35
C TRP A 356 -5.92 -16.52 21.57
N LEU A 357 -6.48 -16.35 22.77
CA LEU A 357 -5.71 -16.10 24.00
C LEU A 357 -4.83 -17.30 24.39
N THR A 358 -5.31 -18.53 24.19
CA THR A 358 -4.54 -19.78 24.37
C THR A 358 -3.32 -19.89 23.46
N LYS A 359 -3.22 -19.07 22.40
CA LYS A 359 -2.04 -19.00 21.52
C LYS A 359 -0.93 -18.07 22.05
N HIS A 360 -1.20 -17.32 23.12
CA HIS A 360 -0.23 -16.46 23.82
C HIS A 360 0.07 -16.93 25.25
N ILE A 361 -0.85 -17.69 25.87
CA ILE A 361 -0.66 -18.33 27.17
C ILE A 361 -0.89 -19.84 27.01
N PRO A 362 0.17 -20.67 26.85
CA PRO A 362 0.02 -22.13 26.68
C PRO A 362 -0.73 -22.82 27.82
N GLU A 363 -0.50 -22.36 29.06
CA GLU A 363 -1.08 -22.92 30.29
C GLU A 363 -2.60 -22.71 30.37
N LEU A 364 -3.13 -21.71 29.66
CA LEU A 364 -4.55 -21.38 29.65
C LEU A 364 -5.41 -22.54 29.12
N TRP A 365 -4.91 -23.36 28.20
CA TRP A 365 -5.67 -24.52 27.73
C TRP A 365 -6.00 -25.49 28.87
N ARG A 366 -5.01 -25.80 29.71
CA ARG A 366 -5.19 -26.67 30.88
C ARG A 366 -6.13 -26.03 31.91
N MET A 367 -6.02 -24.73 32.15
CA MET A 367 -6.93 -24.00 33.05
C MET A 367 -8.38 -23.97 32.53
N LEU A 368 -8.59 -23.92 31.20
CA LEU A 368 -9.92 -24.01 30.59
C LEU A 368 -10.51 -25.43 30.75
N GLU A 369 -9.71 -26.48 30.57
CA GLU A 369 -10.12 -27.87 30.84
C GLU A 369 -10.47 -28.08 32.32
N GLU A 370 -9.61 -27.61 33.23
CA GLU A 370 -9.81 -27.68 34.69
C GLU A 370 -11.07 -26.95 35.17
N LYS A 371 -11.36 -25.74 34.64
CA LYS A 371 -12.43 -24.88 35.16
C LYS A 371 -13.78 -24.98 34.43
N LEU A 372 -13.78 -25.19 33.11
CA LEU A 372 -15.02 -25.30 32.34
C LEU A 372 -15.52 -26.75 32.26
N GLY A 373 -14.60 -27.72 32.29
CA GLY A 373 -14.89 -29.12 32.01
C GLY A 373 -15.15 -29.40 30.51
N THR A 374 -15.00 -30.66 30.13
CA THR A 374 -14.93 -31.11 28.73
C THR A 374 -16.16 -30.71 27.89
N GLU A 375 -17.37 -30.77 28.42
CA GLU A 375 -18.59 -30.47 27.65
C GLU A 375 -18.77 -28.97 27.36
N LYS A 376 -18.44 -28.08 28.31
CA LYS A 376 -18.42 -26.63 28.02
C LYS A 376 -17.31 -26.30 27.02
N LEU A 377 -16.13 -26.90 27.14
CA LEU A 377 -15.02 -26.66 26.20
C LEU A 377 -15.35 -27.16 24.77
N LYS A 378 -16.03 -28.31 24.63
CA LYS A 378 -16.62 -28.74 23.35
C LYS A 378 -17.61 -27.71 22.80
N CYS A 379 -18.45 -27.10 23.65
CA CYS A 379 -19.38 -26.05 23.23
C CYS A 379 -18.62 -24.82 22.68
N VAL A 380 -17.61 -24.31 23.39
CA VAL A 380 -16.73 -23.21 22.92
C VAL A 380 -16.14 -23.51 21.53
N VAL A 381 -15.59 -24.73 21.35
CA VAL A 381 -15.04 -25.20 20.09
C VAL A 381 -16.08 -25.26 18.98
N ASN A 382 -17.25 -25.85 19.26
CA ASN A 382 -18.31 -26.07 18.28
C ASN A 382 -18.92 -24.74 17.79
N THR A 383 -19.08 -23.75 18.68
CA THR A 383 -19.56 -22.40 18.32
C THR A 383 -18.67 -21.77 17.23
N VAL A 384 -17.35 -21.92 17.33
CA VAL A 384 -16.42 -21.39 16.30
C VAL A 384 -16.40 -22.25 15.04
N ALA A 385 -16.64 -23.56 15.15
CA ALA A 385 -16.66 -24.48 14.02
C ALA A 385 -17.91 -24.33 13.12
N GLN A 386 -19.06 -23.95 13.69
CA GLN A 386 -20.32 -23.78 12.95
C GLN A 386 -20.28 -22.59 11.98
N GLU A 387 -19.74 -21.45 12.42
CA GLU A 387 -19.60 -20.21 11.64
C GLU A 387 -18.40 -20.20 10.67
N ARG A 388 -17.37 -21.03 10.92
CA ARG A 388 -16.12 -21.02 10.12
C ARG A 388 -15.73 -22.42 9.61
N PRO A 389 -16.35 -22.90 8.51
CA PRO A 389 -16.06 -24.22 7.94
C PRO A 389 -14.69 -24.28 7.22
N SER A 390 -13.60 -24.44 7.97
CA SER A 390 -12.47 -25.37 7.66
C SER A 390 -11.18 -25.15 8.48
N SER A 391 -10.90 -23.93 8.93
CA SER A 391 -9.53 -23.55 9.35
C SER A 391 -9.15 -23.80 10.82
N LEU A 392 -10.10 -24.18 11.69
CA LEU A 392 -9.79 -24.54 13.10
C LEU A 392 -9.91 -26.05 13.39
N LEU A 393 -10.79 -26.77 12.68
CA LEU A 393 -11.06 -28.20 12.91
C LEU A 393 -9.80 -29.08 12.78
N HIS A 394 -8.85 -28.71 11.93
CA HIS A 394 -7.59 -29.44 11.74
C HIS A 394 -6.66 -29.44 12.97
N GLN A 395 -6.80 -28.50 13.91
CA GLN A 395 -6.01 -28.50 15.17
C GLN A 395 -6.67 -29.33 16.29
N ILE A 396 -7.93 -29.75 16.12
CA ILE A 396 -8.73 -30.47 17.14
C ILE A 396 -8.95 -31.93 16.73
N ALA A 397 -8.91 -32.23 15.42
CA ALA A 397 -8.85 -33.59 14.87
C ALA A 397 -7.60 -34.40 15.28
N SER A 398 -6.64 -33.80 16.00
CA SER A 398 -5.47 -34.48 16.57
C SER A 398 -5.80 -35.41 17.75
N TYR A 399 -6.97 -35.24 18.39
CA TYR A 399 -7.37 -35.99 19.59
C TYR A 399 -8.52 -36.99 19.40
N ILE A 400 -9.15 -37.05 18.21
CA ILE A 400 -10.20 -38.04 17.90
C ILE A 400 -9.82 -38.76 16.62
N SER A 401 -9.28 -39.97 16.77
CA SER A 401 -8.87 -40.82 15.65
C SER A 401 -10.05 -41.56 15.02
N PHE A 402 -9.84 -42.03 13.78
CA PHE A 402 -10.73 -42.88 12.98
C PHE A 402 -12.16 -42.35 12.72
N TYR A 403 -12.34 -41.71 11.57
CA TYR A 403 -13.22 -42.29 10.53
C TYR A 403 -12.64 -42.03 9.12
N THR A 404 -12.48 -43.10 8.34
CA THR A 404 -11.95 -43.04 6.98
C THR A 404 -13.04 -42.68 5.98
N ILE A 405 -12.99 -41.45 5.43
CA ILE A 405 -13.76 -41.08 4.24
C ILE A 405 -12.82 -41.10 3.03
N THR A 406 -12.94 -42.14 2.20
CA THR A 406 -12.31 -42.19 0.87
C THR A 406 -13.00 -41.21 -0.09
N PRO A 407 -12.29 -40.32 -0.80
CA PRO A 407 -12.92 -39.44 -1.79
C PRO A 407 -13.28 -40.22 -3.07
N THR A 408 -14.51 -40.75 -3.13
CA THR A 408 -15.05 -41.41 -4.33
C THR A 408 -15.68 -40.42 -5.30
N SER A 409 -14.86 -39.77 -6.13
CA SER A 409 -15.30 -39.31 -7.46
C SER A 409 -14.12 -38.91 -8.34
N SER A 410 -13.98 -39.55 -9.51
CA SER A 410 -13.12 -39.08 -10.60
C SER A 410 -13.81 -37.97 -11.41
N SER A 411 -14.17 -36.86 -10.76
CA SER A 411 -14.58 -35.66 -11.49
C SER A 411 -13.35 -34.99 -12.13
N SER A 412 -13.54 -34.33 -13.27
CA SER A 412 -12.44 -33.61 -13.91
C SER A 412 -12.34 -32.18 -13.37
N LEU A 413 -11.10 -31.79 -13.02
CA LEU A 413 -10.79 -30.55 -12.29
C LEU A 413 -11.36 -29.28 -12.94
N GLN A 414 -11.47 -29.27 -14.28
CA GLN A 414 -11.93 -28.12 -15.06
C GLN A 414 -13.46 -27.91 -14.97
N PRO A 415 -14.34 -28.90 -15.26
CA PRO A 415 -15.77 -28.77 -14.99
C PRO A 415 -16.13 -28.32 -13.58
N ASP A 416 -15.46 -28.83 -12.52
CA ASP A 416 -15.75 -28.40 -11.15
C ASP A 416 -15.31 -26.94 -10.90
N PHE A 417 -14.18 -26.51 -11.48
CA PHE A 417 -13.74 -25.12 -11.43
C PHE A 417 -14.70 -24.19 -12.19
N ILE A 418 -15.14 -24.55 -13.39
CA ILE A 418 -16.12 -23.80 -14.20
C ILE A 418 -17.48 -23.70 -13.48
N LYS A 419 -17.98 -24.82 -12.96
CA LYS A 419 -19.21 -24.91 -12.16
C LYS A 419 -19.10 -24.10 -10.86
N CYS A 420 -17.91 -23.97 -10.30
CA CYS A 420 -17.64 -23.07 -9.19
C CYS A 420 -17.63 -21.59 -9.63
N LEU A 421 -16.98 -21.23 -10.75
CA LEU A 421 -16.97 -19.85 -11.25
C LEU A 421 -18.40 -19.33 -11.50
N HIS A 422 -19.23 -20.07 -12.22
CA HIS A 422 -20.63 -19.68 -12.50
C HIS A 422 -21.51 -19.55 -11.23
N ARG A 423 -21.03 -19.99 -10.05
CA ARG A 423 -21.68 -19.79 -8.75
C ARG A 423 -21.13 -18.60 -7.95
N ASN A 424 -20.06 -17.96 -8.44
CA ASN A 424 -19.33 -16.88 -7.75
C ASN A 424 -19.15 -15.62 -8.64
N THR A 425 -19.75 -15.58 -9.83
CA THR A 425 -19.82 -14.38 -10.68
C THR A 425 -21.16 -14.31 -11.40
N ASN A 426 -21.76 -13.10 -11.43
CA ASN A 426 -22.98 -12.83 -12.18
C ASN A 426 -22.68 -12.35 -13.61
N VAL A 427 -21.40 -12.09 -13.93
CA VAL A 427 -20.95 -11.73 -15.27
C VAL A 427 -20.78 -13.02 -16.09
N ASN A 428 -21.47 -13.10 -17.22
CA ASN A 428 -21.36 -14.25 -18.13
C ASN A 428 -20.08 -14.16 -19.00
N PHE A 429 -19.52 -15.31 -19.39
CA PHE A 429 -18.29 -15.37 -20.18
C PHE A 429 -18.26 -16.58 -21.14
N PRO A 430 -17.79 -16.39 -22.40
CA PRO A 430 -17.73 -17.47 -23.39
C PRO A 430 -16.60 -18.47 -23.10
N LEU A 431 -16.96 -19.70 -22.71
CA LEU A 431 -16.02 -20.78 -22.35
C LEU A 431 -15.09 -21.22 -23.49
N ASP A 432 -15.42 -20.91 -24.75
CA ASP A 432 -14.56 -21.10 -25.93
C ASP A 432 -13.45 -20.05 -26.03
N LYS A 433 -13.64 -18.85 -25.48
CA LYS A 433 -12.68 -17.73 -25.56
C LYS A 433 -11.98 -17.41 -24.23
N THR A 434 -12.45 -17.97 -23.11
CA THR A 434 -11.81 -17.75 -21.80
C THR A 434 -11.13 -18.99 -21.22
N PHE A 435 -11.48 -20.21 -21.64
CA PHE A 435 -10.98 -21.47 -21.06
C PHE A 435 -10.26 -22.36 -22.08
N PHE A 436 -8.95 -22.50 -21.91
CA PHE A 436 -8.09 -23.27 -22.81
C PHE A 436 -7.50 -24.48 -22.08
N THR A 437 -7.54 -25.66 -22.71
CA THR A 437 -6.91 -26.89 -22.19
C THR A 437 -6.47 -27.78 -23.35
N SER A 438 -5.32 -28.43 -23.18
CA SER A 438 -4.74 -29.33 -24.18
C SER A 438 -5.66 -30.50 -24.55
N LYS A 439 -6.52 -30.94 -23.62
CA LYS A 439 -7.52 -32.00 -23.85
C LYS A 439 -8.68 -31.61 -24.77
N ARG A 440 -8.93 -30.32 -24.98
CA ARG A 440 -10.02 -29.78 -25.82
C ARG A 440 -9.49 -29.28 -27.16
N ASN A 441 -8.39 -28.53 -27.13
CA ASN A 441 -7.65 -28.12 -28.31
C ASN A 441 -6.20 -27.82 -27.91
N ALA A 442 -5.27 -28.72 -28.27
CA ALA A 442 -3.86 -28.57 -27.95
C ALA A 442 -3.18 -27.40 -28.67
N SER A 443 -3.60 -27.09 -29.91
CA SER A 443 -3.04 -25.99 -30.69
C SER A 443 -3.35 -24.64 -30.06
N ILE A 444 -4.64 -24.34 -29.78
CA ILE A 444 -5.05 -23.07 -29.16
C ILE A 444 -4.53 -22.98 -27.71
N PHE A 445 -4.46 -24.10 -26.97
CA PHE A 445 -3.86 -24.11 -25.63
C PHE A 445 -2.37 -23.73 -25.65
N ASN A 446 -1.59 -24.27 -26.59
CA ASN A 446 -0.19 -23.91 -26.77
C ASN A 446 -0.05 -22.46 -27.24
N GLU A 447 -0.81 -22.03 -28.25
CA GLU A 447 -0.83 -20.65 -28.75
C GLU A 447 -1.05 -19.63 -27.61
N VAL A 448 -2.07 -19.85 -26.77
CA VAL A 448 -2.32 -18.99 -25.60
C VAL A 448 -1.22 -19.10 -24.55
N LEU A 449 -0.66 -20.29 -24.30
CA LEU A 449 0.45 -20.46 -23.36
C LEU A 449 1.74 -19.75 -23.84
N GLU A 450 2.01 -19.77 -25.14
CA GLU A 450 3.24 -19.27 -25.75
C GLU A 450 3.14 -17.78 -26.11
N SER A 451 1.92 -17.24 -26.30
CA SER A 451 1.63 -15.85 -26.70
C SER A 451 2.40 -14.78 -25.89
N THR A 452 2.29 -14.80 -24.56
CA THR A 452 2.93 -13.80 -23.65
C THR A 452 4.06 -14.38 -22.80
N ALA A 453 4.30 -15.68 -22.81
CA ALA A 453 5.50 -16.25 -22.18
C ALA A 453 6.76 -15.80 -22.93
N GLN A 454 7.69 -15.13 -22.27
CA GLN A 454 8.83 -14.48 -22.96
C GLN A 454 10.10 -15.34 -22.97
N ASN A 455 10.44 -16.01 -21.86
CA ASN A 455 11.63 -16.87 -21.79
C ASN A 455 11.32 -18.28 -22.32
N LEU A 456 11.82 -18.60 -23.52
CA LEU A 456 11.54 -19.87 -24.20
C LEU A 456 12.08 -21.09 -23.43
N ARG A 457 13.09 -20.91 -22.56
CA ARG A 457 13.63 -21.95 -21.66
C ARG A 457 12.55 -22.64 -20.81
N TYR A 458 11.47 -21.93 -20.49
CA TYR A 458 10.33 -22.43 -19.70
C TYR A 458 9.17 -22.99 -20.54
N LEU A 459 9.24 -22.88 -21.86
CA LEU A 459 8.27 -23.45 -22.80
C LEU A 459 8.67 -24.84 -23.32
N THR A 460 9.92 -25.27 -23.08
CA THR A 460 10.44 -26.62 -23.34
C THR A 460 9.53 -27.77 -22.85
N LYS A 461 9.63 -28.94 -23.50
CA LYS A 461 8.76 -30.11 -23.25
C LYS A 461 8.88 -30.71 -21.83
N SER A 462 10.02 -30.51 -21.17
CA SER A 462 10.29 -30.99 -19.80
C SER A 462 9.66 -30.12 -18.71
N MET A 463 9.26 -28.88 -19.03
CA MET A 463 8.72 -27.94 -18.04
C MET A 463 7.22 -28.18 -17.78
N PRO A 464 6.78 -28.28 -16.51
CA PRO A 464 5.37 -28.51 -16.17
C PRO A 464 4.42 -27.48 -16.77
N LYS A 465 3.39 -27.96 -17.47
CA LYS A 465 2.33 -27.14 -18.09
C LYS A 465 1.10 -27.05 -17.18
N PRO A 466 0.32 -25.95 -17.22
CA PRO A 466 -0.93 -25.84 -16.47
C PRO A 466 -1.99 -26.81 -17.02
N VAL A 467 -2.92 -27.28 -16.16
CA VAL A 467 -4.02 -28.17 -16.56
C VAL A 467 -5.01 -27.46 -17.50
N PHE A 468 -5.23 -26.17 -17.24
CA PHE A 468 -5.95 -25.24 -18.10
C PHE A 468 -5.47 -23.81 -17.85
N ILE A 469 -5.73 -22.95 -18.83
CA ILE A 469 -5.55 -21.50 -18.76
C ILE A 469 -6.95 -20.87 -18.68
N PHE A 470 -7.12 -19.92 -17.76
CA PHE A 470 -8.31 -19.07 -17.68
C PHE A 470 -7.93 -17.61 -17.92
N THR A 471 -8.61 -16.94 -18.84
CA THR A 471 -8.46 -15.49 -19.10
C THR A 471 -9.67 -14.73 -18.54
N PRO A 472 -9.62 -14.21 -17.30
CA PRO A 472 -10.69 -13.41 -16.73
C PRO A 472 -10.92 -12.11 -17.53
N VAL A 473 -12.16 -11.90 -17.98
CA VAL A 473 -12.59 -10.69 -18.71
C VAL A 473 -13.28 -9.62 -17.82
N HIS A 474 -13.28 -9.80 -16.50
CA HIS A 474 -13.83 -8.86 -15.53
C HIS A 474 -13.20 -9.11 -14.13
N GLY A 475 -13.13 -8.11 -13.26
CA GLY A 475 -12.54 -8.23 -11.92
C GLY A 475 -13.17 -9.33 -11.05
N SER A 476 -14.48 -9.53 -11.14
CA SER A 476 -15.19 -10.62 -10.43
C SER A 476 -14.69 -12.01 -10.82
N HIS A 477 -14.18 -12.19 -12.04
CA HIS A 477 -13.63 -13.46 -12.49
C HIS A 477 -12.31 -13.80 -11.78
N VAL A 478 -11.52 -12.80 -11.38
CA VAL A 478 -10.30 -13.00 -10.57
C VAL A 478 -10.69 -13.41 -9.15
N GLN A 479 -11.65 -12.71 -8.53
CA GLN A 479 -12.17 -13.04 -7.20
C GLN A 479 -12.74 -14.47 -7.15
N ALA A 480 -13.63 -14.80 -8.10
CA ALA A 480 -14.20 -16.14 -8.24
C ALA A 480 -13.11 -17.21 -8.48
N SER A 481 -12.07 -16.92 -9.26
CA SER A 481 -10.96 -17.85 -9.48
C SER A 481 -10.19 -18.15 -8.20
N ILE A 482 -9.93 -17.14 -7.36
CA ILE A 482 -9.26 -17.32 -6.06
C ILE A 482 -10.12 -18.18 -5.13
N ILE A 483 -11.42 -17.88 -5.03
CA ILE A 483 -12.39 -18.65 -4.23
C ILE A 483 -12.44 -20.11 -4.67
N CYS A 484 -12.55 -20.35 -5.98
CA CYS A 484 -12.67 -21.69 -6.55
C CYS A 484 -11.37 -22.49 -6.46
N SER A 485 -10.21 -21.85 -6.67
CA SER A 485 -8.91 -22.51 -6.46
C SER A 485 -8.68 -22.86 -4.99
N LYS A 486 -9.04 -21.99 -4.02
CA LYS A 486 -9.01 -22.36 -2.59
C LYS A 486 -9.93 -23.53 -2.29
N LYS A 487 -11.20 -23.46 -2.74
CA LYS A 487 -12.21 -24.50 -2.48
C LYS A 487 -11.84 -25.87 -3.05
N LEU A 488 -11.22 -25.90 -4.23
CA LEU A 488 -10.79 -27.12 -4.92
C LEU A 488 -9.33 -27.51 -4.62
N ARG A 489 -8.64 -26.77 -3.73
CA ARG A 489 -7.22 -26.94 -3.38
C ARG A 489 -6.28 -26.96 -4.60
N ILE A 490 -6.56 -26.11 -5.58
CA ILE A 490 -5.80 -25.98 -6.84
C ILE A 490 -4.70 -24.92 -6.68
N HIS A 491 -3.47 -25.28 -7.02
CA HIS A 491 -2.39 -24.29 -7.15
C HIS A 491 -2.55 -23.43 -8.40
N LEU A 492 -2.24 -22.14 -8.31
CA LEU A 492 -2.36 -21.20 -9.42
C LEU A 492 -1.08 -20.41 -9.65
N ARG A 493 -0.83 -20.07 -10.91
CA ARG A 493 0.07 -18.98 -11.32
C ARG A 493 -0.75 -17.85 -11.95
N VAL A 494 -0.26 -16.63 -11.82
CA VAL A 494 -0.88 -15.43 -12.40
C VAL A 494 0.09 -14.82 -13.40
N ARG A 495 -0.38 -14.49 -14.59
CA ARG A 495 0.41 -13.87 -15.66
C ARG A 495 -0.23 -12.58 -16.17
N SER A 496 0.62 -11.57 -16.37
CA SER A 496 0.35 -10.34 -17.13
C SER A 496 1.18 -10.41 -18.43
N GLY A 497 2.10 -9.48 -18.70
CA GLY A 497 2.98 -9.53 -19.89
C GLY A 497 4.01 -10.69 -19.95
N GLY A 498 4.05 -11.57 -18.95
CA GLY A 498 4.82 -12.83 -18.95
C GLY A 498 6.36 -12.72 -18.97
N HIS A 499 6.92 -11.54 -18.69
CA HIS A 499 8.37 -11.26 -18.59
C HIS A 499 9.07 -11.85 -17.33
N ASP A 500 8.53 -12.89 -16.69
CA ASP A 500 9.23 -13.51 -15.54
C ASP A 500 10.48 -14.26 -16.03
N TYR A 501 11.66 -13.81 -15.58
CA TYR A 501 12.97 -14.31 -16.03
C TYR A 501 13.17 -15.81 -15.76
N GLU A 502 12.46 -16.37 -14.78
CA GLU A 502 12.53 -17.79 -14.40
C GLU A 502 11.17 -18.50 -14.64
N GLY A 503 10.33 -17.94 -15.51
CA GLY A 503 9.07 -18.52 -15.97
C GLY A 503 7.97 -18.66 -14.90
N LEU A 504 8.15 -18.08 -13.70
CA LEU A 504 7.35 -18.39 -12.52
C LEU A 504 5.89 -17.94 -12.61
N SER A 505 5.54 -17.11 -13.60
CA SER A 505 4.16 -16.72 -13.92
C SER A 505 3.40 -17.71 -14.80
N TYR A 506 4.07 -18.69 -15.44
CA TYR A 506 3.43 -19.70 -16.31
C TYR A 506 3.92 -21.14 -16.11
N VAL A 507 4.99 -21.37 -15.34
CA VAL A 507 5.47 -22.70 -14.93
C VAL A 507 5.43 -22.84 -13.41
N SER A 508 5.23 -24.05 -12.91
CA SER A 508 5.32 -24.40 -11.49
C SER A 508 6.16 -25.67 -11.29
N GLN A 509 7.23 -25.56 -10.51
CA GLN A 509 8.11 -26.68 -10.17
C GLN A 509 7.86 -27.19 -8.74
N ILE A 510 7.51 -26.31 -7.80
CA ILE A 510 7.20 -26.73 -6.42
C ILE A 510 5.93 -27.60 -6.33
N GLU A 511 4.96 -27.39 -7.23
CA GLU A 511 3.61 -27.92 -7.08
C GLU A 511 2.91 -28.11 -8.42
N THR A 512 2.40 -29.33 -8.62
CA THR A 512 1.65 -29.81 -9.78
C THR A 512 0.56 -30.77 -9.27
N PRO A 513 -0.65 -30.79 -9.86
CA PRO A 513 -1.14 -29.93 -10.93
C PRO A 513 -1.27 -28.44 -10.51
N PHE A 514 -1.25 -27.55 -11.49
CA PHE A 514 -1.54 -26.13 -11.32
C PHE A 514 -2.36 -25.57 -12.49
N ILE A 515 -2.92 -24.37 -12.32
CA ILE A 515 -3.65 -23.64 -13.37
C ILE A 515 -3.00 -22.28 -13.63
N LEU A 516 -3.26 -21.71 -14.80
CA LEU A 516 -2.80 -20.38 -15.17
C LEU A 516 -3.98 -19.41 -15.24
N ILE A 517 -3.91 -18.32 -14.48
CA ILE A 517 -4.81 -17.16 -14.60
C ILE A 517 -4.06 -16.09 -15.40
N ASP A 518 -4.52 -15.82 -16.61
CA ASP A 518 -3.88 -14.89 -17.55
C ASP A 518 -4.69 -13.60 -17.66
N LEU A 519 -4.12 -12.51 -17.18
CA LEU A 519 -4.80 -11.22 -17.03
C LEU A 519 -4.85 -10.38 -18.31
N SER A 520 -4.37 -10.87 -19.46
CA SER A 520 -4.27 -10.11 -20.73
C SER A 520 -5.58 -9.53 -21.31
N LYS A 521 -6.72 -9.79 -20.66
CA LYS A 521 -8.03 -9.19 -20.99
C LYS A 521 -8.45 -8.07 -20.02
N LEU A 522 -7.80 -7.95 -18.86
CA LEU A 522 -7.94 -6.85 -17.91
C LEU A 522 -6.82 -5.84 -18.17
N ARG A 523 -7.02 -4.98 -19.17
CA ARG A 523 -6.02 -4.03 -19.67
C ARG A 523 -6.58 -2.64 -19.98
N GLN A 524 -7.69 -2.26 -19.34
CA GLN A 524 -8.20 -0.90 -19.44
C GLN A 524 -7.21 0.10 -18.82
N ILE A 525 -7.04 1.23 -19.48
CA ILE A 525 -6.26 2.39 -19.02
C ILE A 525 -7.19 3.61 -19.07
N ASN A 526 -7.38 4.25 -17.92
CA ASN A 526 -8.15 5.49 -17.79
C ASN A 526 -7.19 6.55 -17.20
N VAL A 527 -6.87 7.60 -17.97
CA VAL A 527 -5.97 8.68 -17.55
C VAL A 527 -6.79 9.91 -17.16
N ASP A 528 -6.49 10.51 -16.01
CA ASP A 528 -7.00 11.82 -15.61
C ASP A 528 -5.84 12.83 -15.64
N ILE A 529 -5.91 13.75 -16.61
CA ILE A 529 -4.89 14.77 -16.84
C ILE A 529 -5.05 15.95 -15.85
N GLU A 530 -6.23 16.18 -15.29
CA GLU A 530 -6.46 17.25 -14.31
C GLU A 530 -6.00 16.85 -12.89
N ASP A 531 -6.20 15.59 -12.51
CA ASP A 531 -5.67 14.99 -11.27
C ASP A 531 -4.19 14.55 -11.42
N ASN A 532 -3.67 14.49 -12.65
CA ASN A 532 -2.35 13.95 -12.99
C ASN A 532 -2.18 12.51 -12.45
N SER A 533 -3.17 11.66 -12.73
CA SER A 533 -3.22 10.26 -12.30
C SER A 533 -3.74 9.33 -13.40
N ALA A 534 -3.62 8.02 -13.18
CA ALA A 534 -4.14 7.02 -14.11
C ALA A 534 -4.54 5.74 -13.37
N TRP A 535 -5.67 5.16 -13.78
CA TRP A 535 -6.08 3.81 -13.40
C TRP A 535 -5.71 2.84 -14.52
N VAL A 536 -4.89 1.84 -14.19
CA VAL A 536 -4.31 0.88 -15.14
C VAL A 536 -4.60 -0.53 -14.64
N GLU A 537 -5.31 -1.33 -15.42
CA GLU A 537 -5.55 -2.74 -15.09
C GLU A 537 -4.28 -3.60 -15.26
N ALA A 538 -4.13 -4.61 -14.41
CA ALA A 538 -2.87 -5.36 -14.24
C ALA A 538 -2.40 -6.20 -15.45
N GLY A 539 -3.23 -6.37 -16.48
CA GLY A 539 -2.90 -7.02 -17.74
C GLY A 539 -2.44 -6.08 -18.85
N ALA A 540 -2.53 -4.75 -18.65
CA ALA A 540 -1.94 -3.78 -19.55
C ALA A 540 -0.41 -3.84 -19.48
N THR A 541 0.25 -3.68 -20.63
CA THR A 541 1.70 -3.56 -20.72
C THR A 541 2.15 -2.12 -20.44
N ASN A 542 3.40 -1.96 -20.03
CA ASN A 542 4.07 -0.65 -20.07
C ASN A 542 4.03 -0.06 -21.50
N GLY A 543 3.97 -0.91 -22.53
CA GLY A 543 3.72 -0.51 -23.91
C GLY A 543 2.42 0.29 -24.03
N GLU A 544 1.28 -0.32 -23.73
CA GLU A 544 -0.04 0.34 -23.84
C GLU A 544 -0.17 1.57 -22.92
N LEU A 545 0.45 1.54 -21.72
CA LEU A 545 0.50 2.69 -20.82
C LEU A 545 1.33 3.85 -21.39
N TYR A 546 2.51 3.58 -21.95
CA TYR A 546 3.33 4.60 -22.62
C TYR A 546 2.78 4.98 -24.00
N TYR A 547 2.00 4.11 -24.67
CA TYR A 547 1.26 4.46 -25.89
C TYR A 547 0.20 5.51 -25.59
N SER A 548 -0.38 5.51 -24.39
CA SER A 548 -1.24 6.61 -23.95
C SER A 548 -0.51 7.97 -23.91
N VAL A 549 0.78 8.01 -24.31
CA VAL A 549 1.63 9.20 -24.48
C VAL A 549 2.43 9.25 -25.83
N VAL A 550 2.58 8.15 -26.63
CA VAL A 550 3.08 8.04 -28.07
C VAL A 550 4.39 8.75 -28.60
N VAL A 551 5.47 8.19 -29.23
CA VAL A 551 6.30 6.93 -29.30
C VAL A 551 7.49 7.12 -30.33
N GLY A 552 8.47 6.18 -30.55
CA GLY A 552 9.87 6.49 -30.97
C GLY A 552 10.69 5.59 -31.96
N ASN A 553 11.99 5.27 -31.64
CA ASN A 553 12.97 4.24 -32.17
C ASN A 553 14.47 4.79 -32.22
N ASN A 554 15.66 4.18 -31.88
CA ASN A 554 16.30 2.83 -32.05
C ASN A 554 17.70 2.53 -31.38
N GLY A 555 18.03 1.27 -31.01
CA GLY A 555 19.36 0.59 -31.28
C GLY A 555 20.50 0.61 -30.21
N ASN A 556 21.67 -0.06 -30.34
CA ASN A 556 22.17 -1.20 -31.17
C ASN A 556 23.51 -1.83 -30.59
N LYS A 557 24.14 -2.84 -31.25
CA LYS A 557 25.44 -3.56 -30.97
C LYS A 557 26.30 -3.69 -32.27
N THR A 558 27.45 -4.38 -32.42
CA THR A 558 28.78 -4.64 -31.73
C THR A 558 28.95 -4.80 -30.20
N VAL A 559 30.17 -5.18 -29.73
CA VAL A 559 30.71 -4.81 -28.38
C VAL A 559 31.02 -3.30 -28.36
N ALA A 560 29.99 -2.52 -28.68
CA ALA A 560 29.94 -1.11 -28.38
C ALA A 560 29.66 -0.96 -26.90
N THR A 561 30.42 -0.11 -26.23
CA THR A 561 29.91 0.57 -25.03
C THR A 561 28.95 1.64 -25.52
N SER A 562 27.66 1.30 -25.62
CA SER A 562 26.61 2.26 -25.97
C SER A 562 26.19 3.04 -24.72
N TYR A 563 26.30 4.36 -24.76
CA TYR A 563 25.98 5.27 -23.66
C TYR A 563 24.67 6.01 -23.96
N VAL A 564 23.54 5.31 -23.82
CA VAL A 564 22.22 5.91 -24.06
C VAL A 564 21.79 6.73 -22.82
N GLY A 565 21.86 8.05 -22.94
CA GLY A 565 21.39 9.00 -21.93
C GLY A 565 20.05 9.64 -22.32
N GLN A 566 19.18 9.88 -21.34
CA GLN A 566 17.99 10.73 -21.50
C GLN A 566 18.18 12.02 -20.69
N PHE A 567 18.05 13.17 -21.35
CA PHE A 567 18.04 14.49 -20.71
C PHE A 567 16.69 15.17 -20.93
N LEU A 568 16.18 15.89 -19.93
CA LEU A 568 14.90 16.59 -20.00
C LEU A 568 15.16 18.10 -20.11
N GLY A 569 15.60 18.51 -21.30
CA GLY A 569 15.97 19.87 -21.67
C GLY A 569 16.54 19.89 -23.09
N ASP A 570 17.05 21.04 -23.53
CA ASP A 570 17.70 21.19 -24.83
C ASP A 570 19.13 20.61 -24.86
N LYS A 571 19.65 20.37 -26.06
CA LYS A 571 21.00 19.85 -26.27
C LYS A 571 22.12 20.83 -25.89
N GLY A 572 21.86 22.14 -25.88
CA GLY A 572 22.84 23.14 -25.43
C GLY A 572 23.11 23.01 -23.94
N THR A 573 22.05 22.99 -23.13
CA THR A 573 22.12 22.72 -21.68
C THR A 573 22.75 21.35 -21.39
N LEU A 574 22.42 20.31 -22.18
CA LEU A 574 23.08 19.00 -22.05
C LEU A 574 24.60 19.09 -22.29
N MET A 575 25.04 19.78 -23.35
CA MET A 575 26.45 19.97 -23.64
C MET A 575 27.19 20.72 -22.52
N GLU A 576 26.59 21.76 -21.92
CA GLU A 576 27.19 22.44 -20.75
C GLU A 576 27.36 21.51 -19.55
N VAL A 577 26.36 20.68 -19.26
CA VAL A 577 26.42 19.68 -18.17
C VAL A 577 27.49 18.62 -18.45
N MET A 578 27.56 18.09 -19.67
CA MET A 578 28.48 17.02 -20.03
C MET A 578 29.93 17.50 -20.12
N ASN A 579 30.19 18.66 -20.74
CA ASN A 579 31.52 19.27 -20.79
C ASN A 579 32.09 19.57 -19.39
N LYS A 580 31.21 19.84 -18.40
CA LYS A 580 31.59 20.11 -17.01
C LYS A 580 31.69 18.86 -16.14
N GLY A 581 30.87 17.83 -16.40
CA GLY A 581 30.69 16.69 -15.51
C GLY A 581 31.27 15.35 -16.01
N PHE A 582 31.42 15.17 -17.32
CA PHE A 582 31.97 13.94 -17.93
C PHE A 582 32.52 14.21 -19.35
N PRO A 583 33.49 15.13 -19.53
CA PRO A 583 34.04 15.47 -20.85
C PRO A 583 34.77 14.29 -21.52
N GLU A 584 35.23 13.30 -20.75
CA GLU A 584 35.93 12.11 -21.26
C GLU A 584 35.06 11.21 -22.15
N LEU A 585 33.72 11.38 -22.13
CA LEU A 585 32.82 10.70 -23.06
C LEU A 585 32.95 11.22 -24.49
N GLY A 586 33.42 12.46 -24.69
CA GLY A 586 33.61 13.05 -26.02
C GLY A 586 32.31 13.35 -26.79
N LEU A 587 31.17 13.44 -26.09
CA LEU A 587 29.85 13.70 -26.66
C LEU A 587 29.84 14.98 -27.51
N THR A 588 29.19 14.94 -28.68
CA THR A 588 29.03 16.09 -29.58
C THR A 588 27.56 16.48 -29.77
N LEU A 589 27.33 17.64 -30.40
CA LEU A 589 25.99 18.07 -30.81
C LEU A 589 25.37 17.19 -31.91
N GLU A 590 26.17 16.41 -32.64
CA GLU A 590 25.69 15.53 -33.72
C GLU A 590 25.17 14.19 -33.16
N ASP A 591 25.67 13.75 -32.00
CA ASP A 591 25.14 12.61 -31.25
C ASP A 591 23.78 12.94 -30.58
N CYS A 592 23.54 14.22 -30.29
CA CYS A 592 22.41 14.71 -29.50
C CYS A 592 21.12 14.87 -30.32
N ASN A 593 20.28 13.84 -30.31
CA ASN A 593 18.97 13.85 -30.97
C ASN A 593 17.89 14.46 -30.04
N GLU A 594 17.47 15.69 -30.32
CA GLU A 594 16.32 16.32 -29.66
C GLU A 594 15.01 15.76 -30.23
N ILE A 595 14.27 15.06 -29.39
CA ILE A 595 13.00 14.37 -29.68
C ILE A 595 12.07 14.51 -28.47
N SER A 596 10.77 14.25 -28.62
CA SER A 596 9.84 14.23 -27.49
C SER A 596 10.24 13.17 -26.43
N TRP A 597 9.76 13.33 -25.20
CA TRP A 597 9.99 12.39 -24.09
C TRP A 597 9.74 10.92 -24.46
N ILE A 598 8.81 10.72 -25.37
CA ILE A 598 8.19 9.45 -25.69
C ILE A 598 8.68 8.87 -27.02
N GLU A 599 9.13 9.73 -27.95
CA GLU A 599 10.07 9.32 -28.99
C GLU A 599 11.35 8.74 -28.37
N SER A 600 11.79 9.26 -27.22
CA SER A 600 12.89 8.60 -26.49
C SER A 600 12.46 7.30 -25.81
N VAL A 601 11.22 7.13 -25.34
CA VAL A 601 10.78 5.88 -24.68
C VAL A 601 10.90 4.67 -25.60
N VAL A 602 10.45 4.77 -26.86
CA VAL A 602 10.59 3.65 -27.80
C VAL A 602 11.92 3.63 -28.55
N TYR A 603 12.67 4.74 -28.56
CA TYR A 603 14.11 4.67 -28.85
C TYR A 603 14.80 3.66 -27.93
N ASN A 604 14.50 3.74 -26.63
CA ASN A 604 15.02 2.84 -25.61
C ASN A 604 14.41 1.42 -25.61
N ALA A 605 13.45 1.09 -26.48
CA ALA A 605 12.67 -0.15 -26.42
C ALA A 605 12.92 -1.18 -27.55
N GLY A 606 13.81 -0.90 -28.51
CA GLY A 606 14.07 -1.79 -29.67
C GLY A 606 15.09 -1.20 -30.67
N PHE A 607 14.75 -0.72 -31.86
CA PHE A 607 13.47 -0.63 -32.61
C PHE A 607 13.79 0.25 -33.86
N PRO A 608 13.63 -0.09 -35.16
CA PRO A 608 14.32 0.65 -36.26
C PRO A 608 13.94 2.14 -36.50
N GLN A 609 14.91 3.09 -36.43
CA GLN A 609 14.71 4.55 -36.20
C GLN A 609 13.56 5.21 -37.01
N ARG A 610 12.70 5.99 -36.32
CA ARG A 610 11.43 6.59 -36.79
C ARG A 610 10.27 5.58 -37.02
N SER A 611 9.85 4.79 -36.01
CA SER A 611 8.56 4.08 -36.14
C SER A 611 7.39 5.07 -36.08
N PRO A 612 6.24 4.73 -36.69
CA PRO A 612 4.97 5.33 -36.29
C PRO A 612 4.70 5.02 -34.82
N ILE A 613 4.00 5.93 -34.16
CA ILE A 613 3.81 5.93 -32.71
C ILE A 613 2.93 4.76 -32.23
N GLU A 614 2.18 4.15 -33.14
CA GLU A 614 1.24 3.03 -32.99
C GLU A 614 1.85 1.73 -32.46
N VAL A 615 3.17 1.52 -32.61
CA VAL A 615 3.80 0.22 -32.32
C VAL A 615 3.72 -0.23 -30.86
N LEU A 616 3.47 0.67 -29.91
CA LEU A 616 3.24 0.29 -28.51
C LEU A 616 1.82 -0.26 -28.22
N LEU A 617 0.80 0.05 -29.03
CA LEU A 617 -0.53 -0.58 -28.90
C LEU A 617 -0.50 -2.08 -29.20
N GLU A 618 0.47 -2.53 -30.02
CA GLU A 618 0.54 -3.93 -30.40
C GLU A 618 0.84 -4.86 -29.21
N ALA A 619 1.33 -4.32 -28.08
CA ALA A 619 1.78 -5.06 -26.91
C ALA A 619 2.85 -6.14 -27.25
N LYS A 620 3.61 -5.92 -28.33
CA LYS A 620 4.65 -6.81 -28.85
C LYS A 620 6.02 -6.15 -28.77
N SER A 621 7.02 -6.94 -28.38
CA SER A 621 8.41 -6.57 -28.51
C SER A 621 8.89 -6.69 -29.98
N PRO A 622 9.68 -5.75 -30.50
CA PRO A 622 10.39 -5.93 -31.77
C PRO A 622 11.59 -6.89 -31.62
N ILE A 623 12.10 -7.03 -30.40
CA ILE A 623 13.11 -8.03 -30.03
C ILE A 623 12.38 -9.37 -29.97
N ARG A 624 12.83 -10.33 -30.78
CA ARG A 624 12.29 -11.70 -30.79
C ARG A 624 12.51 -12.37 -29.43
N LYS A 625 11.62 -13.28 -29.07
CA LYS A 625 11.78 -14.16 -27.91
C LYS A 625 12.96 -15.11 -28.13
N ASP A 626 13.71 -15.35 -27.06
CA ASP A 626 14.88 -16.20 -27.01
C ASP A 626 14.84 -17.12 -25.77
N PHE A 627 15.77 -18.07 -25.71
CA PHE A 627 16.05 -18.83 -24.51
C PHE A 627 17.09 -18.03 -23.72
N PHE A 628 16.81 -17.61 -22.48
CA PHE A 628 17.76 -16.75 -21.77
C PHE A 628 17.99 -17.10 -20.30
N LYS A 629 19.12 -16.65 -19.78
CA LYS A 629 19.42 -16.54 -18.35
C LYS A 629 19.97 -15.14 -18.08
N ALA A 630 19.47 -14.52 -17.01
CA ALA A 630 19.92 -13.21 -16.56
C ALA A 630 20.23 -13.22 -15.06
N LYS A 631 20.97 -12.22 -14.59
CA LYS A 631 21.35 -12.00 -13.18
C LYS A 631 21.45 -10.51 -12.88
N SER A 632 21.53 -10.13 -11.60
CA SER A 632 21.66 -8.72 -11.19
C SER A 632 22.61 -8.50 -10.03
N ASP A 633 23.28 -7.36 -10.04
CA ASP A 633 24.08 -6.82 -8.93
C ASP A 633 23.85 -5.33 -8.74
N PHE A 634 24.23 -4.85 -7.55
CA PHE A 634 24.38 -3.43 -7.24
C PHE A 634 25.83 -3.14 -6.89
N PHE A 635 26.35 -2.06 -7.45
CA PHE A 635 27.71 -1.59 -7.25
C PHE A 635 27.72 -0.46 -6.22
N LYS A 636 28.74 -0.48 -5.36
CA LYS A 636 28.95 0.46 -4.25
C LYS A 636 30.19 1.33 -4.44
N GLU A 637 31.18 0.81 -5.17
CA GLU A 637 32.46 1.43 -5.48
C GLU A 637 32.80 1.18 -6.96
N ALA A 638 33.70 1.98 -7.54
CA ALA A 638 34.07 1.85 -8.94
C ALA A 638 34.92 0.59 -9.19
N VAL A 639 34.59 -0.17 -10.23
CA VAL A 639 35.33 -1.40 -10.60
C VAL A 639 36.74 -1.03 -11.12
N PRO A 640 37.83 -1.59 -10.54
CA PRO A 640 39.17 -1.32 -11.03
C PRO A 640 39.37 -1.76 -12.49
N VAL A 641 40.25 -1.07 -13.24
CA VAL A 641 40.51 -1.34 -14.66
C VAL A 641 40.89 -2.81 -14.97
N LEU A 642 41.56 -3.49 -14.04
CA LEU A 642 41.86 -4.94 -14.17
C LEU A 642 40.59 -5.81 -14.06
N GLY A 643 39.64 -5.43 -13.21
CA GLY A 643 38.31 -6.03 -13.12
C GLY A 643 37.52 -5.84 -14.42
N LEU A 644 37.52 -4.61 -14.96
CA LEU A 644 36.89 -4.30 -16.24
C LEU A 644 37.49 -5.13 -17.40
N LYS A 645 38.82 -5.25 -17.48
CA LYS A 645 39.49 -6.08 -18.49
C LYS A 645 39.11 -7.56 -18.42
N GLY A 646 39.04 -8.14 -17.21
CA GLY A 646 38.62 -9.54 -17.04
C GLY A 646 37.12 -9.79 -17.24
N MET A 647 36.30 -8.75 -17.06
CA MET A 647 34.87 -8.74 -17.41
C MET A 647 34.68 -8.68 -18.94
N PHE A 648 35.35 -7.75 -19.64
CA PHE A 648 35.28 -7.64 -21.09
C PHE A 648 35.82 -8.90 -21.80
N LYS A 649 36.88 -9.52 -21.27
CA LYS A 649 37.37 -10.83 -21.78
C LYS A 649 36.26 -11.88 -21.79
N ARG A 650 35.47 -11.97 -20.72
CA ARG A 650 34.34 -12.91 -20.60
C ARG A 650 33.18 -12.58 -21.53
N LEU A 651 32.87 -11.30 -21.72
CA LEU A 651 31.85 -10.87 -22.68
C LEU A 651 32.22 -11.20 -24.14
N LEU A 652 33.51 -11.42 -24.44
CA LEU A 652 34.02 -11.91 -25.72
C LEU A 652 34.08 -13.45 -25.80
N GLU A 653 33.78 -14.18 -24.73
CA GLU A 653 33.77 -15.65 -24.66
C GLU A 653 32.37 -16.27 -24.83
N GLU A 654 31.34 -15.43 -25.01
CA GLU A 654 29.95 -15.84 -25.19
C GLU A 654 29.29 -15.09 -26.35
N ASP A 655 28.76 -15.87 -27.30
CA ASP A 655 28.34 -15.42 -28.63
C ASP A 655 27.19 -14.40 -28.61
N SER A 656 26.34 -14.45 -27.59
CA SER A 656 25.14 -13.61 -27.45
C SER A 656 24.93 -13.15 -26.00
N SER A 657 25.91 -12.42 -25.47
CA SER A 657 25.87 -11.82 -24.13
C SER A 657 25.70 -10.30 -24.13
N PHE A 658 25.30 -9.72 -22.99
CA PHE A 658 25.48 -8.28 -22.70
C PHE A 658 25.38 -7.99 -21.19
N MET A 659 25.76 -6.77 -20.82
CA MET A 659 25.59 -6.22 -19.47
C MET A 659 25.06 -4.78 -19.59
N ILE A 660 23.93 -4.48 -18.94
CA ILE A 660 23.35 -3.12 -18.90
C ILE A 660 23.66 -2.53 -17.53
N TRP A 661 24.23 -1.32 -17.49
CA TRP A 661 24.48 -0.58 -16.24
C TRP A 661 23.51 0.61 -16.16
N THR A 662 22.76 0.69 -15.07
CA THR A 662 21.80 1.77 -14.81
C THR A 662 22.30 2.62 -13.65
N PRO A 663 22.64 3.91 -13.84
CA PRO A 663 23.16 4.77 -12.77
C PRO A 663 22.11 4.99 -11.67
N TYR A 664 22.59 5.09 -10.43
CA TYR A 664 21.79 5.40 -9.24
C TYR A 664 22.15 6.82 -8.74
N GLY A 665 21.91 7.13 -7.47
CA GLY A 665 22.06 8.49 -6.94
C GLY A 665 20.79 9.35 -7.09
N GLY A 666 20.97 10.67 -7.08
CA GLY A 666 19.89 11.63 -7.40
C GLY A 666 18.71 11.58 -6.43
N MET A 667 17.57 11.04 -6.87
CA MET A 667 16.39 10.80 -6.03
C MET A 667 16.47 9.46 -5.28
N MET A 668 17.17 8.46 -5.83
CA MET A 668 17.25 7.12 -5.22
C MET A 668 17.96 7.11 -3.88
N ASP A 669 18.90 8.05 -3.66
CA ASP A 669 19.57 8.24 -2.36
C ASP A 669 18.70 8.92 -1.31
N ARG A 670 17.69 9.70 -1.73
CA ARG A 670 16.82 10.51 -0.86
C ARG A 670 15.66 9.69 -0.28
N ILE A 671 15.35 8.56 -0.88
CA ILE A 671 14.32 7.62 -0.44
C ILE A 671 14.93 6.66 0.60
N ASN A 672 14.29 6.49 1.74
CA ASN A 672 14.76 5.59 2.79
C ASN A 672 14.70 4.11 2.33
N GLU A 673 15.69 3.28 2.69
CA GLU A 673 15.69 1.84 2.36
C GLU A 673 14.44 1.10 2.84
N SER A 674 13.79 1.60 3.90
CA SER A 674 12.60 1.00 4.52
C SER A 674 11.26 1.63 4.09
N GLU A 675 11.28 2.66 3.23
CA GLU A 675 10.07 3.36 2.75
C GLU A 675 9.11 2.37 2.04
N ILE A 676 9.65 1.65 1.06
CA ILE A 676 8.98 0.57 0.32
C ILE A 676 9.87 -0.68 0.29
N PRO A 677 9.37 -1.88 -0.08
CA PRO A 677 10.15 -3.11 -0.01
C PRO A 677 11.49 -3.11 -0.74
N PHE A 678 11.62 -2.38 -1.85
CA PHE A 678 12.86 -2.21 -2.61
C PHE A 678 13.86 -1.33 -1.83
N PRO A 679 14.99 -1.90 -1.34
CA PRO A 679 15.84 -1.26 -0.33
C PRO A 679 17.12 -0.65 -0.91
N HIS A 680 17.38 -0.80 -2.21
CA HIS A 680 18.68 -0.46 -2.80
C HIS A 680 18.74 1.04 -3.10
N ARG A 681 19.08 1.83 -2.08
CA ARG A 681 19.02 3.30 -2.06
C ARG A 681 20.43 3.90 -1.94
N ASN A 682 20.62 4.82 -0.99
CA ASN A 682 21.83 5.59 -0.74
C ASN A 682 23.15 4.77 -0.83
N GLY A 683 24.19 5.42 -1.34
CA GLY A 683 25.51 4.84 -1.56
C GLY A 683 25.52 3.75 -2.64
N THR A 684 24.53 3.70 -3.53
CA THR A 684 24.54 2.82 -4.71
C THR A 684 24.96 3.64 -5.91
N ILE A 685 26.06 3.26 -6.59
CA ILE A 685 26.53 4.02 -7.76
C ILE A 685 25.78 3.60 -9.04
N PHE A 686 25.56 2.30 -9.23
CA PHE A 686 24.73 1.77 -10.31
C PHE A 686 24.23 0.35 -9.98
N MET A 687 23.18 -0.08 -10.68
CA MET A 687 22.75 -1.47 -10.79
C MET A 687 23.24 -2.03 -12.12
N ALA A 688 23.65 -3.30 -12.17
CA ALA A 688 23.87 -4.00 -13.43
C ALA A 688 22.90 -5.17 -13.62
N ASN A 689 22.45 -5.35 -14.87
CA ASN A 689 21.81 -6.57 -15.36
C ASN A 689 22.82 -7.32 -16.24
N TYR A 690 23.04 -8.61 -15.96
CA TYR A 690 23.82 -9.54 -16.78
C TYR A 690 22.86 -10.37 -17.63
N TYR A 691 23.18 -10.61 -18.90
CA TYR A 691 22.32 -11.37 -19.81
C TYR A 691 23.14 -12.28 -20.74
N THR A 692 22.64 -13.50 -20.97
CA THR A 692 22.98 -14.35 -22.12
C THR A 692 21.70 -14.97 -22.67
N GLY A 693 21.55 -14.98 -23.99
CA GLY A 693 20.36 -15.46 -24.67
C GLY A 693 20.68 -16.12 -26.01
N TRP A 694 20.09 -17.29 -26.25
CA TRP A 694 20.42 -18.22 -27.34
C TRP A 694 19.18 -18.67 -28.13
N SER A 695 19.42 -19.20 -29.33
CA SER A 695 18.39 -19.67 -30.25
C SER A 695 17.88 -21.08 -29.92
N GLU A 696 16.73 -21.44 -30.50
CA GLU A 696 16.18 -22.81 -30.46
C GLU A 696 17.15 -23.83 -31.08
N THR A 697 17.86 -23.45 -32.15
CA THR A 697 18.91 -24.28 -32.77
C THR A 697 20.09 -24.55 -31.85
N GLU A 698 20.52 -23.57 -31.04
CA GLU A 698 21.60 -23.78 -30.06
C GLU A 698 21.13 -24.60 -28.84
N ASN A 699 19.87 -24.41 -28.42
CA ASN A 699 19.23 -25.18 -27.34
C ASN A 699 19.14 -26.68 -27.65
N ASP A 700 18.92 -27.05 -28.91
CA ASP A 700 18.75 -28.44 -29.34
C ASP A 700 20.09 -29.10 -29.75
N GLN A 701 21.10 -28.31 -30.14
CA GLN A 701 22.43 -28.81 -30.53
C GLN A 701 23.45 -28.86 -29.38
N SER A 702 23.27 -28.03 -28.35
CA SER A 702 24.18 -27.94 -27.21
C SER A 702 23.40 -28.05 -25.88
N PRO A 703 23.98 -28.63 -24.82
CA PRO A 703 23.32 -28.60 -23.52
C PRO A 703 23.23 -27.13 -23.05
N PRO A 704 22.04 -26.61 -22.69
CA PRO A 704 21.84 -25.19 -22.31
C PRO A 704 22.63 -24.78 -21.05
N ASN A 705 23.29 -25.73 -20.41
CA ASN A 705 24.35 -25.52 -19.44
C ASN A 705 25.45 -24.55 -19.91
N LYS A 706 25.92 -24.57 -21.18
CA LYS A 706 27.05 -23.71 -21.63
C LYS A 706 26.83 -22.24 -21.25
N HIS A 707 25.72 -21.67 -21.68
CA HIS A 707 25.37 -20.27 -21.43
C HIS A 707 25.09 -20.00 -19.95
N ILE A 708 24.41 -20.94 -19.28
CA ILE A 708 24.06 -20.83 -17.86
C ILE A 708 25.32 -20.92 -16.96
N GLU A 709 26.33 -21.70 -17.35
CA GLU A 709 27.63 -21.82 -16.68
C GLU A 709 28.51 -20.60 -16.96
N TRP A 710 28.53 -20.08 -18.20
CA TRP A 710 29.21 -18.83 -18.53
C TRP A 710 28.71 -17.65 -17.69
N ILE A 711 27.39 -17.43 -17.61
CA ILE A 711 26.85 -16.30 -16.82
C ILE A 711 27.03 -16.52 -15.31
N ARG A 712 27.17 -17.78 -14.86
CA ARG A 712 27.57 -18.10 -13.48
C ARG A 712 29.05 -17.81 -13.22
N ASP A 713 29.96 -18.08 -14.16
CA ASP A 713 31.37 -17.69 -14.02
C ASP A 713 31.55 -16.17 -14.08
N LEU A 714 30.90 -15.45 -15.00
CA LEU A 714 30.94 -13.98 -15.02
C LEU A 714 30.38 -13.39 -13.71
N TYR A 715 29.28 -13.92 -13.20
CA TYR A 715 28.73 -13.49 -11.91
C TYR A 715 29.65 -13.86 -10.73
N SER A 716 30.33 -15.01 -10.79
CA SER A 716 31.35 -15.40 -9.80
C SER A 716 32.55 -14.45 -9.83
N TYR A 717 33.08 -14.16 -11.02
CA TYR A 717 34.19 -13.25 -11.25
C TYR A 717 33.91 -11.82 -10.74
N MET A 718 32.67 -11.33 -10.87
CA MET A 718 32.30 -9.99 -10.40
C MET A 718 32.09 -9.89 -8.87
N THR A 719 32.09 -10.99 -8.12
CA THR A 719 31.86 -11.02 -6.65
C THR A 719 32.65 -9.99 -5.83
N PRO A 720 33.96 -9.76 -6.04
CA PRO A 720 34.73 -8.82 -5.21
C PRO A 720 34.53 -7.34 -5.59
N TYR A 721 33.78 -7.02 -6.65
CA TYR A 721 33.59 -5.66 -7.16
C TYR A 721 32.17 -5.11 -6.93
N VAL A 722 31.29 -5.90 -6.31
CA VAL A 722 29.87 -5.60 -6.10
C VAL A 722 29.53 -5.47 -4.62
N SER A 723 28.31 -5.03 -4.30
CA SER A 723 27.77 -5.08 -2.95
C SER A 723 27.97 -6.45 -2.30
N SER A 724 28.25 -6.46 -1.00
CA SER A 724 28.40 -7.66 -0.19
C SER A 724 27.62 -7.53 1.11
N ASN A 725 27.39 -8.66 1.80
CA ASN A 725 26.79 -8.71 3.13
C ASN A 725 25.44 -7.94 3.31
N PRO A 726 24.41 -8.23 2.49
CA PRO A 726 24.31 -9.26 1.46
C PRO A 726 24.68 -8.73 0.07
N ARG A 727 25.16 -9.62 -0.83
CA ARG A 727 25.29 -9.29 -2.27
C ARG A 727 23.90 -9.07 -2.87
N GLN A 728 23.56 -7.81 -3.11
CA GLN A 728 22.23 -7.31 -3.43
C GLN A 728 21.79 -7.76 -4.84
N ALA A 729 20.50 -8.04 -5.01
CA ALA A 729 19.89 -8.42 -6.29
C ALA A 729 18.51 -7.73 -6.45
N TYR A 730 17.99 -7.62 -7.67
CA TYR A 730 16.70 -7.01 -7.96
C TYR A 730 15.62 -8.08 -8.20
N VAL A 731 14.51 -8.03 -7.44
CA VAL A 731 13.48 -9.09 -7.45
C VAL A 731 12.78 -9.29 -8.80
N ASN A 732 12.69 -8.25 -9.64
CA ASN A 732 12.11 -8.38 -10.98
C ASN A 732 13.06 -9.11 -11.95
N TYR A 733 14.36 -9.11 -11.67
CA TYR A 733 15.36 -9.95 -12.33
C TYR A 733 15.52 -11.24 -11.52
N ARG A 734 14.47 -12.08 -11.56
CA ARG A 734 14.43 -13.36 -10.84
C ARG A 734 15.61 -14.25 -11.22
N ASP A 735 16.20 -14.87 -10.20
CA ASP A 735 17.34 -15.79 -10.33
C ASP A 735 17.19 -16.89 -9.27
N LEU A 736 16.83 -18.09 -9.71
CA LEU A 736 16.66 -19.26 -8.84
C LEU A 736 18.00 -19.77 -8.27
N ASP A 737 19.15 -19.39 -8.87
CA ASP A 737 20.47 -19.76 -8.36
C ASP A 737 20.78 -19.11 -7.00
N LEU A 738 20.03 -18.06 -6.61
CA LEU A 738 20.11 -17.45 -5.28
C LEU A 738 19.49 -18.33 -4.17
N GLY A 739 18.78 -19.40 -4.55
CA GLY A 739 18.09 -20.33 -3.66
C GLY A 739 16.58 -20.38 -3.91
N MET A 740 15.93 -21.47 -3.47
CA MET A 740 14.50 -21.73 -3.69
C MET A 740 13.83 -22.25 -2.43
N ASN A 741 12.54 -21.94 -2.26
CA ASN A 741 11.65 -22.59 -1.30
C ASN A 741 11.50 -24.09 -1.60
N LYS A 742 11.18 -24.88 -0.58
CA LYS A 742 10.82 -26.30 -0.68
C LYS A 742 9.39 -26.51 -0.17
N ARG A 743 8.88 -27.75 -0.19
CA ARG A 743 7.53 -28.03 0.37
C ARG A 743 7.45 -27.94 1.90
N ASN A 744 8.58 -28.02 2.60
CA ASN A 744 8.65 -27.81 4.05
C ASN A 744 8.74 -26.30 4.36
N ALA A 745 7.91 -25.81 5.29
CA ALA A 745 7.81 -24.39 5.63
C ALA A 745 9.00 -23.84 6.41
N GLU A 746 9.58 -24.61 7.32
CA GLU A 746 10.72 -24.19 8.15
C GLU A 746 12.02 -24.11 7.32
N LEU A 747 12.26 -25.13 6.49
CA LEU A 747 13.34 -25.10 5.50
C LEU A 747 13.15 -23.95 4.52
N SER A 748 11.92 -23.69 4.07
CA SER A 748 11.64 -22.54 3.21
C SER A 748 11.92 -21.21 3.90
N PHE A 749 11.57 -21.02 5.16
CA PHE A 749 11.92 -19.81 5.90
C PHE A 749 13.44 -19.62 5.96
N LYS A 750 14.19 -20.65 6.38
CA LYS A 750 15.66 -20.62 6.46
C LYS A 750 16.32 -20.35 5.09
N GLN A 751 15.87 -21.03 4.04
CA GLN A 751 16.37 -20.81 2.67
C GLN A 751 15.99 -19.42 2.13
N ALA A 752 14.80 -18.92 2.45
CA ALA A 752 14.32 -17.63 2.00
C ALA A 752 14.95 -16.44 2.73
N GLN A 753 15.49 -16.60 3.93
CA GLN A 753 16.32 -15.57 4.54
C GLN A 753 17.56 -15.26 3.67
N VAL A 754 18.13 -16.26 2.97
CA VAL A 754 19.31 -16.08 2.12
C VAL A 754 18.99 -15.25 0.87
N TRP A 755 18.07 -15.67 0.01
CA TRP A 755 17.69 -14.88 -1.18
C TRP A 755 16.87 -13.63 -0.82
N GLY A 756 16.12 -13.68 0.28
CA GLY A 756 15.30 -12.57 0.78
C GLY A 756 16.14 -11.39 1.24
N ALA A 757 17.27 -11.63 1.92
CA ALA A 757 18.22 -10.58 2.25
C ALA A 757 18.84 -9.95 0.98
N LYS A 758 19.12 -10.74 -0.06
CA LYS A 758 19.64 -10.22 -1.34
C LYS A 758 18.65 -9.29 -2.04
N TYR A 759 17.37 -9.67 -2.10
CA TYR A 759 16.33 -8.87 -2.77
C TYR A 759 15.81 -7.69 -1.93
N PHE A 760 15.72 -7.84 -0.60
CA PHE A 760 14.97 -6.92 0.27
C PHE A 760 15.76 -6.40 1.49
N LYS A 761 17.03 -6.79 1.67
CA LYS A 761 17.86 -6.43 2.84
C LYS A 761 17.04 -6.60 4.13
N ASN A 762 16.98 -5.56 4.97
CA ASN A 762 16.27 -5.58 6.25
C ASN A 762 14.73 -5.62 6.11
N ASN A 763 14.17 -5.28 4.94
CA ASN A 763 12.72 -5.30 4.71
C ASN A 763 12.14 -6.72 4.66
N PHE A 764 12.95 -7.76 4.44
CA PHE A 764 12.48 -9.14 4.35
C PHE A 764 11.65 -9.57 5.58
N ASN A 765 12.09 -9.20 6.79
CA ASN A 765 11.36 -9.52 8.03
C ASN A 765 10.00 -8.78 8.12
N ARG A 766 9.88 -7.57 7.56
CA ARG A 766 8.60 -6.84 7.45
C ARG A 766 7.68 -7.52 6.43
N LEU A 767 8.23 -8.01 5.32
CA LEU A 767 7.48 -8.75 4.30
C LEU A 767 6.93 -10.08 4.85
N VAL A 768 7.71 -10.87 5.60
CA VAL A 768 7.22 -12.12 6.21
C VAL A 768 6.08 -11.85 7.21
N LYS A 769 6.20 -10.79 8.04
CA LYS A 769 5.12 -10.37 8.94
C LYS A 769 3.84 -9.99 8.20
N ILE A 770 3.94 -9.27 7.09
CA ILE A 770 2.79 -8.89 6.26
C ILE A 770 2.18 -10.15 5.60
N LYS A 771 3.01 -10.99 4.97
CA LYS A 771 2.60 -12.26 4.34
C LYS A 771 1.83 -13.17 5.29
N ALA A 772 2.31 -13.34 6.52
CA ALA A 772 1.65 -14.13 7.56
C ALA A 772 0.31 -13.56 8.04
N ASN A 773 0.05 -12.26 7.83
CA ASN A 773 -1.23 -11.63 8.16
C ASN A 773 -2.23 -11.69 6.99
N VAL A 774 -1.78 -11.45 5.75
CA VAL A 774 -2.67 -11.33 4.57
C VAL A 774 -2.91 -12.65 3.83
N ASP A 775 -2.01 -13.63 3.98
CA ASP A 775 -2.14 -14.96 3.38
C ASP A 775 -1.56 -16.04 4.32
N PRO A 776 -2.19 -16.28 5.49
CA PRO A 776 -1.72 -17.23 6.51
C PRO A 776 -1.75 -18.70 6.05
N GLU A 777 -2.42 -19.01 4.93
CA GLU A 777 -2.44 -20.34 4.31
C GLU A 777 -1.30 -20.54 3.30
N ASN A 778 -0.49 -19.50 3.05
CA ASN A 778 0.50 -19.44 1.97
C ASN A 778 -0.07 -19.86 0.61
N PHE A 779 -1.29 -19.43 0.30
CA PHE A 779 -1.99 -19.76 -0.95
C PHE A 779 -1.29 -19.14 -2.17
N PHE A 780 -0.87 -17.88 -2.07
CA PHE A 780 -0.09 -17.20 -3.11
C PHE A 780 1.40 -17.50 -2.93
N ARG A 781 1.83 -18.68 -3.43
CA ARG A 781 3.19 -19.22 -3.29
C ARG A 781 3.86 -19.53 -4.64
N HIS A 782 5.19 -19.47 -4.64
CA HIS A 782 6.04 -19.91 -5.74
C HIS A 782 7.46 -20.19 -5.24
N GLU A 783 8.34 -20.59 -6.15
CA GLU A 783 9.74 -21.02 -5.93
C GLU A 783 10.56 -20.03 -5.09
N GLN A 784 10.23 -18.74 -5.13
CA GLN A 784 10.82 -17.68 -4.30
C GLN A 784 9.75 -16.67 -3.82
N SER A 785 8.56 -17.16 -3.45
CA SER A 785 7.58 -16.36 -2.71
C SER A 785 8.06 -16.09 -1.28
N ILE A 786 7.69 -14.94 -0.71
CA ILE A 786 7.90 -14.67 0.73
C ILE A 786 7.26 -15.80 1.55
N PRO A 787 7.99 -16.45 2.47
CA PRO A 787 7.49 -17.57 3.27
C PRO A 787 6.57 -17.07 4.40
N LEU A 788 5.93 -18.01 5.08
CA LEU A 788 5.42 -17.80 6.43
C LEU A 788 6.56 -17.93 7.45
N TYR A 789 6.31 -17.48 8.68
CA TYR A 789 7.09 -17.98 9.82
C TYR A 789 6.85 -19.48 9.99
N PRO A 790 7.86 -20.28 10.41
CA PRO A 790 7.60 -21.60 10.91
C PRO A 790 6.70 -21.49 12.15
N CYS A 791 5.58 -22.21 12.14
CA CYS A 791 4.90 -22.53 13.40
C CYS A 791 5.88 -23.37 14.23
N ARG A 792 6.06 -23.03 15.51
CA ARG A 792 6.72 -23.95 16.44
C ARG A 792 5.81 -25.18 16.55
N SER A 793 6.37 -26.35 16.23
CA SER A 793 5.76 -27.67 16.31
C SER A 793 5.58 -28.12 17.74
#